data_AF-A0A0F8D0Z7-F1
#
_entry.id   AF-A0A0F8D0Z7-F1
#
_cell.length_a   1.000
_cell.length_b   1.000
_cell.length_c   1.000
_cell.angle_alpha   90.00
_cell.angle_beta   90.00
_cell.angle_gamma   90.00
#
_symmetry.space_group_name_H-M   'P 1'
#
loop_
_entity.id
_entity.type
_entity.pdbx_description
1 polymer ?
#
loop_
_entity_poly.entity_id
_entity_poly.type
_entity_poly.pdbx_seq_one_letter_code
_entity_poly.pdbx_strand_id
1 'polypeptide(L)'
;MTRPRRSSGASDDSVGTVREQELGSMYDYLAKIILLGPSGTGKSCLLHRFVKNEWRVLSSQTIGVEFASKIIKVGSGSRRKRIKLQLWDTAGTERFRSVSRSYYRGAAGAILVYDLTSHVSFNALKPFLNDARALASPQLSLLLVGNKLDLATEMPDTGAPSSTVPSSYASTSTMQAGDYPSYSTSTITSSGSASMAAQASTLRATVAPEGREVSTAVANRWASQVGVPVVMEASALSGDQVDEVFERLARMIVTKIEIGDIDPDDPLSGIQYGDGYGYSAASIRGDGASVKNSLNGVTVDDGSANLLFHGLDTVASVSLNGIEILQADNMFVPHRICVRQHLLWDKENELVIKFESALLVGRARVLRQPQHKWGCWNGENSRLAVRKAQYHWPLYTVTVLVMDDKGHIYDRQEKRIGLRKVELNQESLQGQQGTSFFFRVNGIPVFCGGSNWIPADSFLPRLNSNKYHAWMKLLRDGNQVMVRVWGGGVYEDDTFYDACDELGILVWQDFMFACGNYPASPEMLKSVEKLIPQTAYHFGSPWGGKSSGDSTVGDIHQWNVWHGTQERYQNFDKLAGRFVSEFGMEAFPSTKTIDSFLPRGKDDPDRYAQSSTLDFHNKATGHERRLALYLVENLRYALDPLEAYVYATQLMQAECLSHAYRLFKRQWQGPGKEYCAGALVWQLNDCWPVTSWSICDYYLRPKLAYYAIKREMAALSVGAFRKEGEQNRKVQVWACNLALERAEVDLEVKGIHVETGAELFKPVRIGSMVLRENRPTELLALDIEVQESEDANSTIVAVYLQQDGKRVARHINWPEPLKYLHLQQPKDLCVTLSADYKSVVDEESEEPMERVAEPGDQKIIAAMDKH
;
A
#
# COMPACT_ATOMS: atom_id res chain seq x y z
N MET A 1 59.01 67.13 15.99
CA MET A 1 58.77 65.71 15.62
C MET A 1 57.58 65.22 16.43
N THR A 2 56.52 64.77 15.78
CA THR A 2 55.26 64.41 16.44
C THR A 2 54.63 63.26 15.66
N ARG A 3 54.67 62.04 16.22
CA ARG A 3 54.27 60.81 15.53
C ARG A 3 52.84 60.42 15.98
N PRO A 4 51.81 60.45 15.11
CA PRO A 4 50.44 60.22 15.54
C PRO A 4 50.19 58.80 16.04
N ARG A 5 49.25 58.65 16.99
CA ARG A 5 48.65 57.35 17.32
C ARG A 5 47.70 56.93 16.19
N ARG A 6 47.65 55.64 15.86
CA ARG A 6 46.68 55.08 14.91
C ARG A 6 45.25 55.20 15.48
N SER A 7 44.32 55.66 14.66
CA SER A 7 42.88 55.48 14.85
C SER A 7 42.43 54.15 14.23
N SER A 8 41.62 53.38 14.95
CA SER A 8 40.87 52.25 14.41
C SER A 8 39.58 52.78 13.76
N GLY A 9 39.54 52.82 12.43
CA GLY A 9 38.27 52.96 11.70
C GLY A 9 37.54 51.62 11.69
N ALA A 10 36.30 51.61 12.14
CA ALA A 10 35.43 50.43 12.07
C ALA A 10 34.81 50.28 10.67
N SER A 11 34.24 49.11 10.42
CA SER A 11 33.53 48.72 9.21
C SER A 11 32.27 49.57 8.94
N ASP A 12 32.18 50.13 7.73
CA ASP A 12 30.95 49.98 6.93
C ASP A 12 30.85 48.52 6.42
N ASP A 13 29.70 48.13 5.86
CA ASP A 13 29.37 46.78 5.37
C ASP A 13 29.15 45.68 6.44
N SER A 14 28.03 45.77 7.15
CA SER A 14 27.47 44.65 7.94
C SER A 14 25.94 44.46 7.83
N VAL A 15 25.29 45.15 6.88
CA VAL A 15 23.82 45.12 6.68
C VAL A 15 23.37 44.16 5.57
N GLY A 16 24.28 43.70 4.70
CA GLY A 16 23.94 42.84 3.56
C GLY A 16 23.70 41.37 3.88
N THR A 17 24.50 40.79 4.78
CA THR A 17 24.68 39.33 4.92
C THR A 17 23.43 38.55 5.32
N VAL A 18 22.65 39.06 6.29
CA VAL A 18 21.42 38.37 6.75
C VAL A 18 20.37 38.33 5.62
N ARG A 19 20.21 39.45 4.91
CA ARG A 19 19.26 39.56 3.78
C ARG A 19 19.65 38.66 2.61
N GLU A 20 20.95 38.48 2.37
CA GLU A 20 21.44 37.54 1.34
C GLU A 20 21.28 36.06 1.73
N GLN A 21 21.26 35.73 3.03
CA GLN A 21 20.95 34.38 3.51
C GLN A 21 19.45 34.04 3.33
N GLU A 22 18.54 34.94 3.70
CA GLU A 22 17.09 34.75 3.48
C GLU A 22 16.73 34.68 1.99
N LEU A 23 17.33 35.55 1.16
CA LEU A 23 17.20 35.49 -0.31
C LEU A 23 17.92 34.28 -0.95
N GLY A 24 18.71 33.53 -0.18
CA GLY A 24 19.45 32.35 -0.59
C GLY A 24 18.62 31.05 -0.61
N SER A 25 17.59 30.96 0.24
CA SER A 25 16.72 29.77 0.34
C SER A 25 15.53 29.80 -0.61
N MET A 26 14.99 31.00 -0.90
CA MET A 26 13.91 31.22 -1.86
C MET A 26 14.35 30.92 -3.29
N TYR A 27 13.43 30.35 -4.08
CA TYR A 27 13.62 30.04 -5.50
C TYR A 27 12.38 30.46 -6.30
N ASP A 28 12.55 30.62 -7.61
CA ASP A 28 11.49 31.10 -8.51
C ASP A 28 10.85 29.93 -9.27
N TYR A 29 11.60 28.85 -9.50
CA TYR A 29 11.12 27.59 -10.09
C TYR A 29 11.72 26.35 -9.38
N LEU A 30 10.92 25.31 -9.23
CA LEU A 30 11.34 23.94 -8.89
C LEU A 30 11.39 23.12 -10.18
N ALA A 31 12.42 22.30 -10.40
CA ALA A 31 12.49 21.41 -11.56
C ALA A 31 13.05 20.03 -11.22
N LYS A 32 12.38 18.99 -11.70
CA LYS A 32 12.77 17.59 -11.48
C LYS A 32 13.72 17.08 -12.57
N ILE A 33 14.89 16.59 -12.16
CA ILE A 33 15.98 16.11 -13.01
C ILE A 33 16.32 14.66 -12.68
N ILE A 34 16.43 13.79 -13.70
CA ILE A 34 16.81 12.38 -13.54
C ILE A 34 18.20 12.10 -14.16
N LEU A 35 19.06 11.37 -13.44
CA LEU A 35 20.35 10.88 -13.97
C LEU A 35 20.19 9.43 -14.41
N LEU A 36 20.48 9.18 -15.70
CA LEU A 36 20.17 7.94 -16.40
C LEU A 36 21.42 7.36 -17.06
N GLY A 37 21.50 6.04 -17.17
CA GLY A 37 22.59 5.33 -17.84
C GLY A 37 23.11 4.12 -17.05
N PRO A 38 23.98 3.29 -17.65
CA PRO A 38 24.44 2.02 -17.08
C PRO A 38 25.11 2.12 -15.70
N SER A 39 25.24 0.98 -15.03
CA SER A 39 26.01 0.85 -13.79
C SER A 39 27.51 1.11 -14.05
N GLY A 40 28.26 1.56 -13.04
CA GLY A 40 29.70 1.84 -13.16
C GLY A 40 30.09 3.14 -13.90
N THR A 41 29.14 3.83 -14.54
CA THR A 41 29.33 5.12 -15.24
C THR A 41 29.55 6.32 -14.32
N GLY A 42 29.37 6.17 -13.00
CA GLY A 42 29.66 7.21 -12.00
C GLY A 42 28.59 8.29 -11.80
N LYS A 43 27.32 8.04 -12.18
CA LYS A 43 26.18 8.97 -11.97
C LYS A 43 26.06 9.48 -10.53
N SER A 44 26.07 8.58 -9.55
CA SER A 44 26.02 8.90 -8.12
C SER A 44 27.20 9.75 -7.68
N CYS A 45 28.38 9.55 -8.29
CA CYS A 45 29.58 10.35 -8.01
C CYS A 45 29.49 11.76 -8.61
N LEU A 46 28.95 11.91 -9.83
CA LEU A 46 28.64 13.24 -10.41
C LEU A 46 27.63 13.99 -9.53
N LEU A 47 26.57 13.31 -9.08
CA LEU A 47 25.58 13.88 -8.18
C LEU A 47 26.19 14.33 -6.85
N HIS A 48 26.97 13.45 -6.20
CA HIS A 48 27.61 13.77 -4.92
C HIS A 48 28.63 14.91 -5.05
N ARG A 49 29.43 14.91 -6.13
CA ARG A 49 30.38 15.99 -6.42
C ARG A 49 29.64 17.32 -6.65
N PHE A 50 28.55 17.34 -7.42
CA PHE A 50 27.77 18.57 -7.63
C PHE A 50 27.14 19.10 -6.34
N VAL A 51 26.61 18.22 -5.49
CA VAL A 51 25.84 18.63 -4.29
C VAL A 51 26.74 19.02 -3.11
N LYS A 52 27.85 18.30 -2.88
CA LYS A 52 28.74 18.52 -1.72
C LYS A 52 30.14 19.03 -2.05
N ASN A 53 30.50 19.12 -3.33
CA ASN A 53 31.88 19.34 -3.78
C ASN A 53 32.88 18.22 -3.34
N GLU A 54 32.39 17.02 -3.03
CA GLU A 54 33.20 15.90 -2.52
C GLU A 54 33.19 14.68 -3.46
N TRP A 55 34.37 14.08 -3.67
CA TRP A 55 34.46 12.74 -4.26
C TRP A 55 34.10 11.66 -3.24
N ARG A 56 33.24 10.72 -3.64
CA ARG A 56 32.81 9.59 -2.80
C ARG A 56 33.10 8.27 -3.50
N VAL A 57 33.93 7.43 -2.87
CA VAL A 57 34.15 6.05 -3.31
C VAL A 57 32.95 5.21 -2.86
N LEU A 58 32.17 4.72 -3.82
CA LEU A 58 31.09 3.77 -3.59
C LEU A 58 31.57 2.37 -4.01
N SER A 59 31.65 1.44 -3.06
CA SER A 59 32.06 0.04 -3.30
C SER A 59 30.92 -0.88 -3.73
N SER A 60 29.67 -0.38 -3.69
CA SER A 60 28.45 -1.08 -4.07
C SER A 60 27.74 -0.39 -5.24
N GLN A 61 26.96 -1.14 -6.00
CA GLN A 61 26.06 -0.58 -7.01
C GLN A 61 24.88 0.14 -6.33
N THR A 62 24.32 1.16 -6.98
CA THR A 62 23.14 1.90 -6.51
C THR A 62 21.90 1.00 -6.50
N ILE A 63 21.57 0.42 -5.34
CA ILE A 63 20.34 -0.36 -5.12
C ILE A 63 19.23 0.61 -4.72
N GLY A 64 18.44 1.06 -5.70
CA GLY A 64 17.35 2.03 -5.51
C GLY A 64 17.60 3.35 -6.26
N VAL A 65 17.24 4.47 -5.65
CA VAL A 65 17.37 5.82 -6.20
C VAL A 65 17.88 6.76 -5.11
N GLU A 66 18.97 7.50 -5.36
CA GLU A 66 19.50 8.52 -4.44
C GLU A 66 18.89 9.89 -4.80
N PHE A 67 18.38 10.62 -3.79
CA PHE A 67 17.76 11.94 -3.96
C PHE A 67 18.63 13.03 -3.34
N ALA A 68 18.77 14.15 -4.04
CA ALA A 68 19.37 15.37 -3.51
C ALA A 68 18.72 16.62 -4.12
N SER A 69 19.01 17.80 -3.56
CA SER A 69 18.62 19.06 -4.19
C SER A 69 19.67 20.17 -4.00
N LYS A 70 19.78 21.07 -4.98
CA LYS A 70 20.66 22.25 -4.97
C LYS A 70 19.95 23.39 -5.67
N ILE A 71 20.00 24.59 -5.10
CA ILE A 71 19.49 25.82 -5.74
C ILE A 71 20.65 26.44 -6.53
N ILE A 72 20.41 26.78 -7.79
CA ILE A 72 21.38 27.46 -8.66
C ILE A 72 20.78 28.72 -9.27
N LYS A 73 21.65 29.68 -9.62
CA LYS A 73 21.27 31.04 -10.04
C LYS A 73 21.57 31.20 -11.54
N VAL A 74 20.54 31.10 -12.37
CA VAL A 74 20.58 31.12 -13.84
C VAL A 74 20.34 32.52 -14.36
N GLY A 75 21.10 32.94 -15.39
CA GLY A 75 20.98 34.27 -16.00
C GLY A 75 21.76 35.37 -15.28
N SER A 76 21.70 36.59 -15.83
CA SER A 76 22.45 37.76 -15.34
C SER A 76 21.57 39.01 -15.30
N GLY A 77 21.95 39.99 -14.48
CA GLY A 77 21.20 41.22 -14.26
C GLY A 77 19.76 40.97 -13.78
N SER A 78 18.81 41.73 -14.34
CA SER A 78 17.38 41.64 -14.00
C SER A 78 16.66 40.37 -14.46
N ARG A 79 17.32 39.49 -15.24
CA ARG A 79 16.80 38.16 -15.61
C ARG A 79 17.42 37.02 -14.81
N ARG A 80 18.04 37.30 -13.65
CA ARG A 80 18.63 36.27 -12.79
C ARG A 80 17.53 35.49 -12.06
N LYS A 81 17.24 34.28 -12.54
CA LYS A 81 16.29 33.33 -11.93
C LYS A 81 17.01 32.37 -10.99
N ARG A 82 16.35 31.98 -9.90
CA ARG A 82 16.76 30.95 -8.95
C ARG A 82 15.96 29.69 -9.23
N ILE A 83 16.63 28.59 -9.56
CA ILE A 83 15.98 27.32 -9.86
C ILE A 83 16.48 26.23 -8.90
N LYS A 84 15.55 25.58 -8.22
CA LYS A 84 15.82 24.49 -7.28
C LYS A 84 15.72 23.17 -8.05
N LEU A 85 16.87 22.53 -8.26
CA LEU A 85 16.92 21.23 -8.91
C LEU A 85 16.62 20.13 -7.89
N GLN A 86 15.61 19.31 -8.17
CA GLN A 86 15.40 18.01 -7.52
C GLN A 86 16.11 16.94 -8.35
N LEU A 87 17.19 16.37 -7.82
CA LEU A 87 18.09 15.47 -8.53
C LEU A 87 17.85 14.03 -8.07
N TRP A 88 17.60 13.13 -9.02
CA TRP A 88 17.32 11.72 -8.77
C TRP A 88 18.32 10.84 -9.53
N ASP A 89 19.23 10.17 -8.83
CA ASP A 89 20.15 9.20 -9.44
C ASP A 89 19.54 7.80 -9.49
N THR A 90 19.45 7.20 -10.68
CA THR A 90 18.74 5.93 -10.90
C THR A 90 19.66 4.72 -11.01
N ALA A 91 19.22 3.58 -10.44
CA ALA A 91 19.89 2.29 -10.57
C ALA A 91 20.25 1.96 -12.03
N GLY A 92 21.53 1.72 -12.30
CA GLY A 92 22.06 1.56 -13.66
C GLY A 92 21.95 0.14 -14.25
N THR A 93 21.24 -0.79 -13.61
CA THR A 93 21.09 -2.18 -14.08
C THR A 93 19.66 -2.49 -14.47
N GLU A 94 19.51 -3.31 -15.51
CA GLU A 94 18.23 -3.79 -16.03
C GLU A 94 17.37 -4.51 -14.98
N ARG A 95 17.99 -5.12 -13.97
CA ARG A 95 17.30 -5.84 -12.87
C ARG A 95 16.44 -4.93 -11.99
N PHE A 96 16.71 -3.63 -11.93
CA PHE A 96 15.94 -2.65 -11.15
C PHE A 96 15.11 -1.69 -12.03
N ARG A 97 15.01 -1.96 -13.34
CA ARG A 97 14.36 -1.06 -14.31
C ARG A 97 12.87 -0.81 -14.03
N SER A 98 12.17 -1.78 -13.44
CA SER A 98 10.78 -1.63 -12.97
C SER A 98 10.64 -0.59 -11.86
N VAL A 99 11.54 -0.62 -10.87
CA VAL A 99 11.59 0.34 -9.75
C VAL A 99 11.98 1.72 -10.26
N SER A 100 12.92 1.81 -11.21
CA SER A 100 13.39 3.11 -11.74
C SER A 100 12.33 3.87 -12.54
N ARG A 101 11.42 3.19 -13.26
CA ARG A 101 10.45 3.83 -14.18
C ARG A 101 9.47 4.80 -13.49
N SER A 102 9.10 4.59 -12.22
CA SER A 102 8.20 5.50 -11.50
C SER A 102 8.79 6.90 -11.33
N TYR A 103 10.12 7.00 -11.18
CA TYR A 103 10.83 8.26 -11.00
C TYR A 103 10.91 9.10 -12.28
N TYR A 104 10.70 8.51 -13.45
CA TYR A 104 10.79 9.21 -14.73
C TYR A 104 9.60 10.18 -14.91
N ARG A 105 8.43 9.86 -14.34
CA ARG A 105 7.21 10.65 -14.48
C ARG A 105 7.39 12.07 -13.94
N GLY A 106 7.03 13.06 -14.76
CA GLY A 106 7.15 14.48 -14.41
C GLY A 106 8.59 14.96 -14.23
N ALA A 107 9.58 14.35 -14.90
CA ALA A 107 10.92 14.94 -15.01
C ALA A 107 10.94 15.98 -16.14
N ALA A 108 11.41 17.20 -15.84
CA ALA A 108 11.61 18.29 -16.80
C ALA A 108 12.99 18.22 -17.50
N GLY A 109 13.96 17.54 -16.87
CA GLY A 109 15.30 17.32 -17.43
C GLY A 109 15.83 15.90 -17.20
N ALA A 110 16.65 15.41 -18.12
CA ALA A 110 17.35 14.13 -17.98
C ALA A 110 18.81 14.23 -18.46
N ILE A 111 19.72 13.69 -17.64
CA ILE A 111 21.15 13.61 -17.93
C ILE A 111 21.49 12.15 -18.25
N LEU A 112 21.88 11.88 -19.50
CA LEU A 112 22.37 10.58 -19.95
C LEU A 112 23.87 10.49 -19.71
N VAL A 113 24.30 9.62 -18.81
CA VAL A 113 25.71 9.46 -18.43
C VAL A 113 26.26 8.14 -18.96
N TYR A 114 27.39 8.22 -19.65
CA TYR A 114 28.21 7.08 -20.04
C TYR A 114 29.65 7.27 -19.54
N ASP A 115 30.48 6.25 -19.73
CA ASP A 115 31.90 6.25 -19.38
C ASP A 115 32.73 6.44 -20.66
N LEU A 116 33.59 7.45 -20.69
CA LEU A 116 34.46 7.76 -21.84
C LEU A 116 35.43 6.62 -22.17
N THR A 117 35.74 5.76 -21.20
CA THR A 117 36.59 4.57 -21.35
C THR A 117 35.75 3.29 -21.39
N SER A 118 34.51 3.36 -21.89
CA SER A 118 33.69 2.17 -22.16
C SER A 118 32.62 2.40 -23.24
N HIS A 119 32.91 1.97 -24.46
CA HIS A 119 32.00 1.97 -25.62
C HIS A 119 30.77 1.08 -25.38
N VAL A 120 30.89 0.05 -24.52
CA VAL A 120 29.75 -0.77 -24.06
C VAL A 120 28.75 0.10 -23.29
N SER A 121 29.24 0.97 -22.38
CA SER A 121 28.37 1.86 -21.60
C SER A 121 27.63 2.88 -22.48
N PHE A 122 28.29 3.38 -23.53
CA PHE A 122 27.72 4.29 -24.51
C PHE A 122 26.63 3.64 -25.36
N ASN A 123 26.89 2.44 -25.91
CA ASN A 123 25.92 1.68 -26.70
C ASN A 123 24.65 1.34 -25.88
N ALA A 124 24.81 1.11 -24.58
CA ALA A 124 23.72 0.81 -23.65
C ALA A 124 22.83 2.03 -23.27
N LEU A 125 23.11 3.25 -23.74
CA LEU A 125 22.28 4.44 -23.45
C LEU A 125 20.89 4.40 -24.10
N LYS A 126 20.76 3.84 -25.30
CA LYS A 126 19.54 3.97 -26.13
C LYS A 126 18.25 3.49 -25.43
N PRO A 127 18.22 2.37 -24.70
CA PRO A 127 17.06 1.99 -23.89
C PRO A 127 16.69 3.01 -22.81
N PHE A 128 17.64 3.67 -22.15
CA PHE A 128 17.35 4.69 -21.13
C PHE A 128 16.76 5.97 -21.73
N LEU A 129 17.25 6.39 -22.89
CA LEU A 129 16.65 7.51 -23.65
C LEU A 129 15.21 7.19 -24.11
N ASN A 130 14.94 5.94 -24.51
CA ASN A 130 13.60 5.51 -24.89
C ASN A 130 12.64 5.52 -23.69
N ASP A 131 13.05 4.94 -22.53
CA ASP A 131 12.27 5.01 -21.29
C ASP A 131 12.03 6.46 -20.85
N ALA A 132 13.04 7.35 -20.97
CA ALA A 132 12.91 8.77 -20.64
C ALA A 132 11.81 9.46 -21.46
N ARG A 133 11.84 9.28 -22.79
CA ARG A 133 10.85 9.88 -23.70
C ARG A 133 9.45 9.29 -23.58
N ALA A 134 9.33 8.04 -23.15
CA ALA A 134 8.04 7.38 -22.97
C ALA A 134 7.33 7.73 -21.65
N LEU A 135 8.05 8.29 -20.66
CA LEU A 135 7.56 8.42 -19.27
C LEU A 135 7.71 9.82 -18.65
N ALA A 136 8.62 10.66 -19.12
CA ALA A 136 8.86 12.00 -18.57
C ALA A 136 7.97 13.09 -19.21
N SER A 137 8.26 14.36 -18.96
CA SER A 137 7.56 15.48 -19.63
C SER A 137 7.70 15.39 -21.16
N PRO A 138 6.65 15.68 -21.95
CA PRO A 138 6.77 15.72 -23.42
C PRO A 138 7.85 16.69 -23.92
N GLN A 139 8.11 17.76 -23.17
CA GLN A 139 9.09 18.80 -23.46
C GLN A 139 10.46 18.57 -22.79
N LEU A 140 10.74 17.35 -22.32
CA LEU A 140 11.97 16.94 -21.62
C LEU A 140 13.25 17.58 -22.19
N SER A 141 14.02 18.23 -21.33
CA SER A 141 15.35 18.74 -21.69
C SER A 141 16.41 17.65 -21.50
N LEU A 142 17.11 17.31 -22.59
CA LEU A 142 18.07 16.20 -22.63
C LEU A 142 19.52 16.70 -22.74
N LEU A 143 20.41 16.09 -21.96
CA LEU A 143 21.85 16.34 -21.99
C LEU A 143 22.60 14.99 -22.01
N LEU A 144 23.63 14.87 -22.86
CA LEU A 144 24.53 13.72 -22.90
C LEU A 144 25.86 14.08 -22.23
N VAL A 145 26.35 13.22 -21.33
CA VAL A 145 27.59 13.43 -20.55
C VAL A 145 28.48 12.19 -20.62
N GLY A 146 29.69 12.35 -21.16
CA GLY A 146 30.79 11.40 -20.98
C GLY A 146 31.50 11.67 -19.66
N ASN A 147 31.42 10.75 -18.71
CA ASN A 147 32.11 10.85 -17.42
C ASN A 147 33.49 10.16 -17.49
N LYS A 148 34.32 10.39 -16.46
CA LYS A 148 35.70 9.92 -16.32
C LYS A 148 36.69 10.56 -17.30
N LEU A 149 36.52 11.86 -17.56
CA LEU A 149 37.46 12.65 -18.37
C LEU A 149 38.91 12.60 -17.85
N ASP A 150 39.10 12.36 -16.55
CA ASP A 150 40.38 12.10 -15.88
C ASP A 150 41.11 10.83 -16.35
N LEU A 151 40.40 9.88 -16.97
CA LEU A 151 40.95 8.65 -17.56
C LEU A 151 41.08 8.73 -19.09
N ALA A 152 40.64 9.83 -19.71
CA ALA A 152 40.49 9.97 -21.15
C ALA A 152 41.70 10.66 -21.81
N THR A 153 42.89 10.08 -21.66
CA THR A 153 44.09 10.50 -22.42
C THR A 153 43.87 10.37 -23.92
N GLU A 154 44.40 11.33 -24.69
CA GLU A 154 44.18 11.39 -26.14
C GLU A 154 45.06 10.43 -26.92
N MET A 155 44.41 9.58 -27.73
CA MET A 155 45.07 8.89 -28.84
C MET A 155 45.27 9.88 -29.99
N PRO A 156 46.48 9.98 -30.60
CA PRO A 156 46.72 10.91 -31.69
C PRO A 156 45.90 10.54 -32.94
N ASP A 157 45.27 11.55 -33.54
CA ASP A 157 44.32 11.38 -34.65
C ASP A 157 44.99 10.72 -35.87
N THR A 158 44.45 9.57 -36.28
CA THR A 158 44.94 8.77 -37.40
C THR A 158 43.83 8.61 -38.42
N GLY A 159 43.84 9.49 -39.43
CA GLY A 159 42.79 9.62 -40.42
C GLY A 159 42.51 8.35 -41.23
N ALA A 160 41.24 8.15 -41.57
CA ALA A 160 40.77 7.00 -42.34
C ALA A 160 41.27 6.98 -43.80
N PRO A 161 41.40 5.78 -44.38
CA PRO A 161 41.08 5.59 -45.79
C PRO A 161 40.10 4.43 -46.08
N SER A 162 39.14 4.73 -46.95
CA SER A 162 38.45 3.89 -47.96
C SER A 162 38.20 2.37 -47.76
N SER A 163 36.94 2.03 -47.99
CA SER A 163 36.34 0.71 -48.28
C SER A 163 37.07 -0.22 -49.27
N THR A 164 36.99 -1.54 -49.01
CA THR A 164 36.63 -2.57 -50.02
C THR A 164 35.95 -3.79 -49.37
N VAL A 165 35.14 -4.53 -50.16
CA VAL A 165 34.43 -5.80 -49.84
C VAL A 165 35.03 -6.92 -50.75
N PRO A 166 34.63 -8.23 -50.80
CA PRO A 166 33.42 -8.90 -50.27
C PRO A 166 33.55 -10.34 -49.67
N SER A 167 32.42 -10.87 -49.18
CA SER A 167 32.05 -12.32 -49.09
C SER A 167 32.77 -13.19 -48.02
N SER A 168 32.21 -14.30 -47.53
CA SER A 168 31.19 -15.21 -48.08
C SER A 168 30.00 -15.55 -47.16
N TYR A 169 29.00 -16.23 -47.75
CA TYR A 169 27.77 -16.73 -47.12
C TYR A 169 27.92 -18.16 -46.55
N ALA A 170 26.95 -18.57 -45.72
CA ALA A 170 26.42 -19.95 -45.58
C ALA A 170 27.31 -21.01 -44.88
N SER A 171 26.77 -22.04 -44.20
CA SER A 171 25.40 -22.27 -43.67
C SER A 171 25.36 -23.48 -42.72
N THR A 172 24.22 -23.62 -42.02
CA THR A 172 23.65 -24.88 -41.48
C THR A 172 24.23 -25.51 -40.20
N SER A 173 23.35 -26.28 -39.56
CA SER A 173 23.47 -26.94 -38.25
C SER A 173 23.65 -28.45 -38.35
N THR A 174 24.22 -29.07 -37.31
CA THR A 174 23.94 -30.48 -36.99
C THR A 174 23.92 -30.69 -35.47
N MET A 175 23.12 -31.64 -35.00
CA MET A 175 23.14 -32.13 -33.61
C MET A 175 23.93 -33.44 -33.51
N GLN A 176 24.39 -33.80 -32.30
CA GLN A 176 23.80 -34.87 -31.45
C GLN A 176 24.84 -35.67 -30.63
N ALA A 177 24.38 -36.26 -29.52
CA ALA A 177 24.90 -37.43 -28.79
C ALA A 177 26.23 -37.35 -27.99
N GLY A 178 26.08 -37.40 -26.65
CA GLY A 178 26.61 -38.46 -25.75
C GLY A 178 28.12 -38.70 -25.59
N ASP A 179 28.65 -38.57 -24.36
CA ASP A 179 28.75 -39.72 -23.42
C ASP A 179 29.31 -39.36 -22.02
N TYR A 180 29.03 -40.22 -21.04
CA TYR A 180 29.65 -40.29 -19.69
C TYR A 180 30.76 -41.39 -19.72
N PRO A 181 31.73 -41.51 -18.75
CA PRO A 181 31.69 -41.15 -17.32
C PRO A 181 32.91 -40.27 -16.91
N SER A 182 33.53 -40.26 -15.71
CA SER A 182 33.50 -41.05 -14.47
C SER A 182 34.04 -40.27 -13.25
N TYR A 183 33.82 -40.81 -12.04
CA TYR A 183 34.34 -40.31 -10.75
C TYR A 183 35.86 -40.48 -10.58
N SER A 184 36.46 -39.60 -9.77
CA SER A 184 37.53 -39.98 -8.83
C SER A 184 37.50 -39.10 -7.57
N THR A 185 37.23 -39.69 -6.41
CA THR A 185 37.21 -39.01 -5.09
C THR A 185 38.54 -39.18 -4.37
N SER A 186 39.03 -38.15 -3.68
CA SER A 186 40.05 -38.29 -2.63
C SER A 186 39.82 -37.28 -1.49
N THR A 187 40.36 -37.57 -0.32
CA THR A 187 39.70 -37.21 0.95
C THR A 187 40.67 -36.66 2.01
N ILE A 188 40.30 -35.52 2.60
CA ILE A 188 40.61 -34.98 3.95
C ILE A 188 41.96 -35.35 4.59
N THR A 189 42.74 -34.33 5.00
CA THR A 189 43.45 -34.37 6.29
C THR A 189 43.65 -32.97 6.86
N SER A 190 43.76 -32.85 8.19
CA SER A 190 43.69 -31.59 8.93
C SER A 190 44.80 -31.44 9.96
N SER A 191 45.41 -30.25 10.09
CA SER A 191 45.94 -29.69 11.35
C SER A 191 46.61 -28.33 11.11
N GLY A 192 46.81 -27.55 12.18
CA GLY A 192 47.60 -26.30 12.16
C GLY A 192 46.77 -25.04 12.43
N SER A 193 46.96 -24.43 13.59
CA SER A 193 46.30 -23.19 14.01
C SER A 193 47.30 -22.03 14.11
N ALA A 194 46.86 -20.80 13.79
CA ALA A 194 46.92 -19.61 14.68
C ALA A 194 46.85 -18.25 13.95
N SER A 195 46.48 -17.23 14.74
CA SER A 195 46.58 -15.78 14.51
C SER A 195 45.59 -15.10 13.55
N MET A 196 45.02 -14.00 14.06
CA MET A 196 44.18 -13.04 13.33
C MET A 196 45.04 -11.87 12.83
N ALA A 197 44.82 -11.44 11.59
CA ALA A 197 45.25 -10.13 11.11
C ALA A 197 44.20 -9.59 10.12
N ALA A 198 43.36 -8.65 10.57
CA ALA A 198 42.38 -8.01 9.70
C ALA A 198 43.08 -7.03 8.76
N GLN A 199 43.23 -7.40 7.48
CA GLN A 199 43.72 -6.47 6.47
C GLN A 199 42.64 -5.44 6.11
N ALA A 200 42.98 -4.16 6.25
CA ALA A 200 42.10 -3.06 5.86
C ALA A 200 41.88 -3.06 4.34
N SER A 201 40.64 -2.92 3.90
CA SER A 201 40.27 -2.82 2.49
C SER A 201 40.80 -1.50 1.91
N THR A 202 41.74 -1.60 0.97
CA THR A 202 42.33 -0.42 0.31
C THR A 202 41.37 0.17 -0.73
N LEU A 203 41.08 1.47 -0.58
CA LEU A 203 40.31 2.25 -1.55
C LEU A 203 41.00 2.22 -2.92
N ARG A 204 40.23 2.00 -4.00
CA ARG A 204 40.72 2.12 -5.39
C ARG A 204 39.68 2.79 -6.28
N ALA A 205 40.16 3.69 -7.15
CA ALA A 205 39.39 4.21 -8.28
C ALA A 205 39.42 3.22 -9.46
N THR A 206 38.58 3.44 -10.48
CA THR A 206 38.69 2.72 -11.76
C THR A 206 39.98 3.14 -12.48
N VAL A 207 40.60 2.23 -13.22
CA VAL A 207 41.76 2.48 -14.08
C VAL A 207 41.42 1.99 -15.49
N ALA A 208 41.71 2.78 -16.51
CA ALA A 208 41.48 2.45 -17.92
C ALA A 208 42.83 2.28 -18.65
N PRO A 209 43.24 1.04 -19.00
CA PRO A 209 44.57 0.80 -19.60
C PRO A 209 44.75 1.39 -21.00
N GLU A 210 43.67 1.52 -21.79
CA GLU A 210 43.69 1.95 -23.20
C GLU A 210 43.13 3.37 -23.42
N GLY A 211 42.79 4.09 -22.35
CA GLY A 211 42.33 5.49 -22.42
C GLY A 211 40.91 5.67 -22.97
N ARG A 212 40.70 6.69 -23.79
CA ARG A 212 39.37 7.09 -24.32
C ARG A 212 38.89 6.13 -25.42
N GLU A 213 37.86 5.34 -25.15
CA GLU A 213 37.20 4.47 -26.14
C GLU A 213 36.17 5.21 -27.01
N VAL A 214 35.52 6.23 -26.46
CA VAL A 214 34.44 6.98 -27.15
C VAL A 214 34.90 8.38 -27.48
N SER A 215 35.08 8.68 -28.77
CA SER A 215 35.49 10.02 -29.21
C SER A 215 34.32 11.01 -29.20
N THR A 216 34.63 12.28 -28.93
CA THR A 216 33.69 13.40 -28.93
C THR A 216 32.92 13.51 -30.27
N ALA A 217 33.56 13.11 -31.38
CA ALA A 217 32.93 13.06 -32.71
C ALA A 217 31.86 11.95 -32.84
N VAL A 218 32.09 10.76 -32.24
CA VAL A 218 31.10 9.68 -32.17
C VAL A 218 29.93 10.08 -31.26
N ALA A 219 30.23 10.66 -30.10
CA ALA A 219 29.20 11.13 -29.16
C ALA A 219 28.28 12.19 -29.77
N ASN A 220 28.84 13.20 -30.46
CA ASN A 220 28.05 14.24 -31.14
C ASN A 220 27.24 13.68 -32.33
N ARG A 221 27.80 12.76 -33.13
CA ARG A 221 27.08 12.11 -34.23
C ARG A 221 25.87 11.33 -33.73
N TRP A 222 26.04 10.55 -32.67
CA TRP A 222 24.95 9.81 -32.04
C TRP A 222 23.89 10.74 -31.46
N ALA A 223 24.30 11.76 -30.67
CA ALA A 223 23.40 12.72 -30.05
C ALA A 223 22.53 13.44 -31.09
N SER A 224 23.13 13.88 -32.20
CA SER A 224 22.41 14.46 -33.35
C SER A 224 21.39 13.47 -33.94
N GLN A 225 21.80 12.23 -34.22
CA GLN A 225 20.91 11.18 -34.76
C GLN A 225 19.73 10.84 -33.86
N VAL A 226 19.91 10.88 -32.53
CA VAL A 226 18.83 10.59 -31.57
C VAL A 226 18.10 11.82 -31.06
N GLY A 227 18.45 13.04 -31.49
CA GLY A 227 17.81 14.28 -31.05
C GLY A 227 18.10 14.67 -29.60
N VAL A 228 19.35 14.54 -29.16
CA VAL A 228 19.86 15.12 -27.90
C VAL A 228 20.69 16.37 -28.26
N PRO A 229 20.30 17.58 -27.81
CA PRO A 229 20.82 18.83 -28.38
C PRO A 229 22.20 19.27 -27.84
N VAL A 230 22.69 18.67 -26.76
CA VAL A 230 23.96 19.04 -26.13
C VAL A 230 24.72 17.79 -25.69
N VAL A 231 26.02 17.77 -25.97
CA VAL A 231 26.98 16.77 -25.50
C VAL A 231 28.05 17.48 -24.67
N MET A 232 28.44 16.87 -23.55
CA MET A 232 29.48 17.35 -22.64
C MET A 232 30.37 16.19 -22.18
N GLU A 233 31.53 16.53 -21.65
CA GLU A 233 32.46 15.60 -21.00
C GLU A 233 32.84 16.16 -19.62
N ALA A 234 32.97 15.30 -18.61
CA ALA A 234 33.18 15.70 -17.21
C ALA A 234 33.97 14.65 -16.41
N SER A 235 34.49 15.05 -15.25
CA SER A 235 35.04 14.13 -14.27
C SER A 235 34.46 14.38 -12.89
N ALA A 236 33.74 13.39 -12.35
CA ALA A 236 33.39 13.38 -10.93
C ALA A 236 34.63 13.32 -10.01
N LEU A 237 35.75 12.74 -10.48
CA LEU A 237 36.96 12.55 -9.67
C LEU A 237 37.72 13.87 -9.46
N SER A 238 38.07 14.60 -10.51
CA SER A 238 38.70 15.92 -10.38
C SER A 238 37.71 17.02 -10.02
N GLY A 239 36.46 16.91 -10.51
CA GLY A 239 35.46 17.97 -10.47
C GLY A 239 35.26 18.69 -11.82
N ASP A 240 36.08 18.38 -12.84
CA ASP A 240 36.06 19.10 -14.12
C ASP A 240 34.69 19.05 -14.80
N GLN A 241 34.19 20.24 -15.16
CA GLN A 241 32.89 20.50 -15.81
C GLN A 241 31.64 19.99 -15.07
N VAL A 242 31.75 19.53 -13.82
CA VAL A 242 30.61 18.95 -13.08
C VAL A 242 29.49 19.97 -12.82
N ASP A 243 29.79 21.18 -12.34
CA ASP A 243 28.75 22.21 -12.16
C ASP A 243 28.13 22.67 -13.49
N GLU A 244 28.95 22.84 -14.55
CA GLU A 244 28.45 23.25 -15.88
C GLU A 244 27.43 22.25 -16.44
N VAL A 245 27.60 20.94 -16.21
CA VAL A 245 26.62 19.91 -16.63
C VAL A 245 25.21 20.21 -16.10
N PHE A 246 25.08 20.51 -14.80
CA PHE A 246 23.78 20.78 -14.20
C PHE A 246 23.28 22.20 -14.50
N GLU A 247 24.16 23.19 -14.51
CA GLU A 247 23.80 24.55 -14.87
C GLU A 247 23.38 24.69 -16.35
N ARG A 248 24.01 23.96 -17.28
CA ARG A 248 23.67 23.95 -18.71
C ARG A 248 22.27 23.40 -18.94
N LEU A 249 21.93 22.30 -18.27
CA LEU A 249 20.57 21.73 -18.32
C LEU A 249 19.53 22.70 -17.70
N ALA A 250 19.86 23.34 -16.58
CA ALA A 250 18.98 24.33 -15.97
C ALA A 250 18.81 25.60 -16.82
N ARG A 251 19.86 26.06 -17.50
CA ARG A 251 19.79 27.12 -18.52
C ARG A 251 18.79 26.74 -19.62
N MET A 252 18.87 25.52 -20.17
CA MET A 252 17.92 25.03 -21.19
C MET A 252 16.47 25.01 -20.67
N ILE A 253 16.25 24.56 -19.44
CA ILE A 253 14.92 24.51 -18.82
C ILE A 253 14.36 25.93 -18.61
N VAL A 254 15.11 26.85 -18.00
CA VAL A 254 14.68 28.24 -17.80
C VAL A 254 14.42 28.95 -19.12
N THR A 255 15.25 28.74 -20.15
CA THR A 255 15.00 29.29 -21.49
C THR A 255 13.68 28.81 -22.09
N LYS A 256 13.32 27.52 -21.92
CA LYS A 256 12.03 26.99 -22.38
C LYS A 256 10.84 27.62 -21.65
N ILE A 257 10.95 27.93 -20.36
CA ILE A 257 9.92 28.68 -19.63
C ILE A 257 9.83 30.10 -20.19
N GLU A 258 10.95 30.81 -20.37
CA GLU A 258 10.96 32.21 -20.85
C GLU A 258 10.41 32.40 -22.27
N ILE A 259 10.43 31.37 -23.13
CA ILE A 259 9.85 31.41 -24.48
C ILE A 259 8.44 30.80 -24.57
N GLY A 260 7.90 30.22 -23.49
CA GLY A 260 6.57 29.57 -23.46
C GLY A 260 6.54 28.14 -24.01
N ASP A 261 7.70 27.51 -24.25
CA ASP A 261 7.82 26.09 -24.64
C ASP A 261 7.41 25.14 -23.50
N ILE A 262 7.58 25.57 -22.23
CA ILE A 262 7.11 24.86 -21.04
C ILE A 262 6.31 25.81 -20.15
N ASP A 263 5.06 25.44 -19.89
CA ASP A 263 4.20 26.09 -18.91
C ASP A 263 4.42 25.46 -17.51
N PRO A 264 4.83 26.23 -16.48
CA PRO A 264 4.94 25.72 -15.11
C PRO A 264 3.59 25.39 -14.44
N ASP A 265 2.46 25.83 -15.00
CA ASP A 265 1.11 25.47 -14.53
C ASP A 265 0.59 24.15 -15.14
N ASP A 266 1.26 23.59 -16.16
CA ASP A 266 0.97 22.23 -16.66
C ASP A 266 1.48 21.17 -15.67
N PRO A 267 0.61 20.31 -15.08
CA PRO A 267 1.03 19.23 -14.18
C PRO A 267 1.95 18.17 -14.81
N LEU A 268 2.09 18.15 -16.14
CA LEU A 268 2.98 17.24 -16.88
C LEU A 268 4.33 17.87 -17.25
N SER A 269 4.54 19.17 -16.99
CA SER A 269 5.78 19.90 -17.27
C SER A 269 7.00 19.36 -16.49
N GLY A 270 6.77 18.88 -15.26
CA GLY A 270 7.83 18.56 -14.30
C GLY A 270 8.50 19.78 -13.66
N ILE A 271 7.86 20.93 -13.78
CA ILE A 271 8.26 22.23 -13.23
C ILE A 271 7.14 22.73 -12.31
N GLN A 272 7.48 23.51 -11.29
CA GLN A 272 6.51 24.22 -10.44
C GLN A 272 7.05 25.63 -10.13
N TYR A 273 6.17 26.60 -9.88
CA TYR A 273 6.58 27.88 -9.32
C TYR A 273 7.13 27.72 -7.90
N GLY A 274 8.16 28.50 -7.58
CA GLY A 274 8.71 28.63 -6.23
C GLY A 274 8.14 29.83 -5.48
N ASP A 275 8.62 30.00 -4.24
CA ASP A 275 8.10 30.96 -3.25
C ASP A 275 8.16 32.45 -3.72
N GLY A 276 8.94 32.76 -4.75
CA GLY A 276 9.10 34.10 -5.29
C GLY A 276 7.95 34.66 -6.15
N TYR A 277 6.98 33.84 -6.58
CA TYR A 277 6.00 34.28 -7.61
C TYR A 277 4.72 34.96 -7.08
N GLY A 278 4.52 35.04 -5.76
CA GLY A 278 3.27 35.54 -5.16
C GLY A 278 3.05 37.06 -5.16
N TYR A 279 4.02 37.87 -5.57
CA TYR A 279 4.00 39.34 -5.41
C TYR A 279 3.75 40.12 -6.72
N SER A 280 2.56 39.96 -7.33
CA SER A 280 2.03 40.97 -8.27
C SER A 280 0.50 40.99 -8.43
N ALA A 281 -0.08 42.11 -8.01
CA ALA A 281 -1.26 42.80 -8.53
C ALA A 281 -2.46 41.97 -9.08
N ALA A 282 -3.44 41.70 -8.20
CA ALA A 282 -4.86 41.69 -8.57
C ALA A 282 -5.69 42.28 -7.41
N SER A 283 -6.64 43.18 -7.70
CA SER A 283 -7.38 43.95 -6.68
C SER A 283 -8.89 43.74 -6.75
N ILE A 284 -9.49 43.39 -5.61
CA ILE A 284 -10.94 43.49 -5.37
C ILE A 284 -11.15 44.11 -3.98
N ARG A 285 -12.14 45.00 -3.87
CA ARG A 285 -12.56 45.65 -2.61
C ARG A 285 -13.69 44.86 -1.96
N GLY A 286 -13.76 44.86 -0.63
CA GLY A 286 -14.88 44.30 0.13
C GLY A 286 -14.87 44.83 1.56
N ASP A 287 -15.71 45.82 1.86
CA ASP A 287 -15.75 46.47 3.17
C ASP A 287 -16.58 45.69 4.20
N GLY A 288 -16.08 45.68 5.45
CA GLY A 288 -16.94 45.93 6.61
C GLY A 288 -17.65 44.76 7.30
N ALA A 289 -17.04 44.27 8.40
CA ALA A 289 -17.74 44.09 9.68
C ALA A 289 -16.73 44.00 10.83
N SER A 290 -16.66 45.01 11.71
CA SER A 290 -15.76 44.97 12.88
C SER A 290 -16.49 44.47 14.12
N VAL A 291 -16.05 43.33 14.67
CA VAL A 291 -16.41 42.89 16.02
C VAL A 291 -15.16 42.98 16.89
N LYS A 292 -14.99 44.11 17.58
CA LYS A 292 -13.98 44.22 18.63
C LYS A 292 -14.44 43.43 19.86
N ASN A 293 -13.59 42.55 20.37
CA ASN A 293 -13.51 42.34 21.81
C ASN A 293 -12.07 42.10 22.26
N SER A 294 -11.79 42.37 23.53
CA SER A 294 -10.42 42.66 24.00
C SER A 294 -9.58 41.42 24.31
N LEU A 295 -8.36 41.39 23.78
CA LEU A 295 -7.20 40.74 24.41
C LEU A 295 -5.98 41.65 24.25
N ASN A 296 -5.51 42.23 25.36
CA ASN A 296 -4.22 42.94 25.39
C ASN A 296 -3.10 41.89 25.41
N GLY A 297 -2.59 41.53 24.24
CA GLY A 297 -1.51 40.56 24.07
C GLY A 297 -0.69 40.89 22.83
N VAL A 298 0.21 41.87 22.94
CA VAL A 298 1.10 42.24 21.83
C VAL A 298 2.31 41.31 21.82
N THR A 299 2.37 40.43 20.82
CA THR A 299 3.58 39.76 20.34
C THR A 299 3.73 40.21 18.88
N VAL A 300 4.65 41.11 18.50
CA VAL A 300 6.11 41.10 18.74
C VAL A 300 6.68 39.71 18.42
N ASP A 301 7.61 39.67 17.46
CA ASP A 301 8.46 38.51 17.22
C ASP A 301 9.21 38.15 18.52
N ASP A 302 8.94 36.97 19.07
CA ASP A 302 9.58 36.48 20.30
C ASP A 302 10.93 35.78 20.03
N GLY A 303 11.27 35.58 18.76
CA GLY A 303 12.46 34.89 18.30
C GLY A 303 12.50 33.38 18.63
N SER A 304 11.40 32.76 19.06
CA SER A 304 11.43 31.36 19.52
C SER A 304 11.80 30.36 18.40
N ALA A 305 13.02 29.82 18.50
CA ALA A 305 13.45 28.71 17.67
C ALA A 305 12.98 27.39 18.32
N ASN A 306 12.17 26.61 17.60
CA ASN A 306 11.49 25.43 18.14
C ASN A 306 11.93 24.16 17.40
N LEU A 307 12.18 23.08 18.16
CA LEU A 307 12.47 21.75 17.64
C LEU A 307 11.23 20.86 17.82
N LEU A 308 10.93 20.04 16.81
CA LEU A 308 9.68 19.28 16.69
C LEU A 308 9.97 17.79 16.51
N PHE A 309 9.44 16.96 17.41
CA PHE A 309 9.40 15.51 17.27
C PHE A 309 7.94 15.08 17.09
N HIS A 310 7.62 14.44 15.97
CA HIS A 310 6.26 13.93 15.73
C HIS A 310 5.97 12.63 16.52
N GLY A 311 7.01 11.85 16.84
CA GLY A 311 6.95 10.73 17.76
C GLY A 311 8.36 10.13 17.98
N LEU A 312 8.58 9.52 19.15
CA LEU A 312 9.84 8.87 19.52
C LEU A 312 9.53 7.47 20.06
N ASP A 313 10.16 6.44 19.50
CA ASP A 313 9.84 5.01 19.72
C ASP A 313 10.82 4.31 20.67
N THR A 314 10.53 4.10 21.95
CA THR A 314 9.46 4.68 22.78
C THR A 314 10.03 5.42 23.98
N VAL A 315 11.12 4.91 24.57
CA VAL A 315 11.82 5.53 25.69
C VAL A 315 13.09 6.16 25.14
N ALA A 316 13.14 7.49 25.11
CA ALA A 316 14.16 8.26 24.41
C ALA A 316 14.59 9.49 25.21
N SER A 317 15.90 9.60 25.47
CA SER A 317 16.52 10.85 25.92
C SER A 317 17.07 11.62 24.72
N VAL A 318 16.78 12.92 24.67
CA VAL A 318 17.24 13.83 23.61
C VAL A 318 18.12 14.90 24.21
N SER A 319 19.33 15.07 23.68
CA SER A 319 20.21 16.19 24.04
C SER A 319 20.65 16.98 22.81
N LEU A 320 20.62 18.31 22.93
CA LEU A 320 21.15 19.26 21.95
C LEU A 320 22.42 19.90 22.52
N ASN A 321 23.53 19.81 21.79
CA ASN A 321 24.85 20.32 22.21
C ASN A 321 25.28 19.84 23.62
N GLY A 322 25.00 18.57 23.91
CA GLY A 322 25.25 17.93 25.22
C GLY A 322 24.27 18.28 26.34
N ILE A 323 23.32 19.19 26.12
CA ILE A 323 22.28 19.56 27.10
C ILE A 323 21.02 18.73 26.84
N GLU A 324 20.51 18.02 27.83
CA GLU A 324 19.24 17.27 27.71
C GLU A 324 18.05 18.24 27.57
N ILE A 325 17.24 18.05 26.52
CA ILE A 325 16.09 18.90 26.17
C ILE A 325 14.75 18.16 26.19
N LEU A 326 14.75 16.83 26.19
CA LEU A 326 13.53 16.01 26.30
C LEU A 326 13.84 14.61 26.85
N GLN A 327 12.95 14.14 27.72
CA GLN A 327 12.73 12.72 28.01
C GLN A 327 11.35 12.34 27.48
N ALA A 328 11.29 11.42 26.52
CA ALA A 328 10.05 10.83 26.04
C ALA A 328 9.97 9.36 26.51
N ASP A 329 8.79 8.93 26.98
CA ASP A 329 8.51 7.51 27.28
C ASP A 329 7.29 6.96 26.52
N ASN A 330 6.82 7.76 25.55
CA ASN A 330 5.55 7.56 24.88
C ASN A 330 5.57 8.14 23.46
N MET A 331 5.56 7.25 22.46
CA MET A 331 5.46 7.60 21.05
C MET A 331 4.08 8.21 20.67
N PHE A 332 3.02 8.11 21.51
CA PHE A 332 1.73 8.83 21.35
C PHE A 332 1.82 10.34 21.64
N VAL A 333 3.00 10.92 21.88
CA VAL A 333 3.10 12.37 22.15
C VAL A 333 4.05 13.04 21.16
N PRO A 334 3.57 13.95 20.31
CA PRO A 334 4.44 14.87 19.60
C PRO A 334 4.96 15.94 20.57
N HIS A 335 6.24 16.27 20.48
CA HIS A 335 6.92 17.21 21.37
C HIS A 335 7.41 18.45 20.60
N ARG A 336 6.97 19.64 21.04
CA ARG A 336 7.53 20.95 20.64
C ARG A 336 8.38 21.49 21.78
N ILE A 337 9.63 21.84 21.51
CA ILE A 337 10.60 22.32 22.51
C ILE A 337 11.23 23.62 22.00
N CYS A 338 11.20 24.70 22.79
CA CYS A 338 11.96 25.90 22.46
C CYS A 338 13.46 25.66 22.73
N VAL A 339 14.28 25.74 21.69
CA VAL A 339 15.72 25.48 21.70
C VAL A 339 16.57 26.73 21.45
N ARG A 340 15.96 27.93 21.30
CA ARG A 340 16.66 29.21 20.99
C ARG A 340 17.92 29.44 21.85
N GLN A 341 17.84 29.13 23.14
CA GLN A 341 18.90 29.31 24.14
C GLN A 341 19.98 28.22 24.15
N HIS A 342 19.75 27.11 23.43
CA HIS A 342 20.65 25.96 23.32
C HIS A 342 21.30 25.84 21.93
N LEU A 343 20.82 26.61 20.94
CA LEU A 343 21.40 26.68 19.61
C LEU A 343 22.69 27.50 19.59
N LEU A 344 23.72 26.94 18.95
CA LEU A 344 24.94 27.63 18.57
C LEU A 344 24.74 28.23 17.18
N TRP A 345 24.29 29.48 17.12
CA TRP A 345 23.80 30.12 15.88
C TRP A 345 24.83 30.17 14.75
N ASP A 346 26.11 30.38 15.07
CA ASP A 346 27.22 30.48 14.10
C ASP A 346 28.06 29.19 13.97
N LYS A 347 27.54 28.03 14.41
CA LYS A 347 28.28 26.75 14.44
C LYS A 347 27.39 25.54 14.11
N GLU A 348 28.01 24.39 13.90
CA GLU A 348 27.30 23.11 13.88
C GLU A 348 26.64 22.84 15.24
N ASN A 349 25.50 22.15 15.21
CA ASN A 349 24.69 21.82 16.38
C ASN A 349 24.49 20.29 16.41
N GLU A 350 24.85 19.65 17.52
CA GLU A 350 24.73 18.20 17.68
C GLU A 350 23.40 17.84 18.36
N LEU A 351 22.51 17.13 17.65
CA LEU A 351 21.29 16.56 18.22
C LEU A 351 21.46 15.05 18.40
N VAL A 352 21.55 14.60 19.65
CA VAL A 352 21.71 13.18 20.01
C VAL A 352 20.39 12.65 20.58
N ILE A 353 19.90 11.54 20.04
CA ILE A 353 18.73 10.82 20.53
C ILE A 353 19.17 9.42 20.96
N LYS A 354 18.98 9.07 22.22
CA LYS A 354 19.34 7.76 22.79
C LYS A 354 18.08 7.01 23.18
N PHE A 355 17.79 5.95 22.43
CA PHE A 355 16.68 5.05 22.72
C PHE A 355 17.08 3.97 23.72
N GLU A 356 16.33 3.83 24.81
CA GLU A 356 16.46 2.71 25.74
C GLU A 356 15.71 1.47 25.23
N SER A 357 16.13 0.29 25.69
CA SER A 357 15.42 -0.95 25.38
C SER A 357 14.05 -0.98 26.07
N ALA A 358 12.99 -0.72 25.31
CA ALA A 358 11.61 -0.72 25.79
C ALA A 358 11.21 -2.04 26.50
N LEU A 359 11.83 -3.18 26.12
CA LEU A 359 11.72 -4.47 26.79
C LEU A 359 12.24 -4.42 28.24
N LEU A 360 13.45 -3.88 28.45
CA LEU A 360 14.06 -3.78 29.78
C LEU A 360 13.33 -2.76 30.65
N VAL A 361 12.98 -1.60 30.08
CA VAL A 361 12.21 -0.57 30.79
C VAL A 361 10.82 -1.08 31.16
N GLY A 362 10.12 -1.76 30.24
CA GLY A 362 8.83 -2.38 30.49
C GLY A 362 8.89 -3.44 31.60
N ARG A 363 9.90 -4.32 31.60
CA ARG A 363 10.13 -5.29 32.68
C ARG A 363 10.34 -4.60 34.03
N ALA A 364 11.14 -3.55 34.07
CA ALA A 364 11.37 -2.75 35.28
C ALA A 364 10.15 -1.93 35.73
N ARG A 365 9.15 -1.70 34.85
CA ARG A 365 7.85 -1.10 35.20
C ARG A 365 6.87 -2.14 35.74
N VAL A 366 6.78 -3.31 35.10
CA VAL A 366 5.99 -4.47 35.55
C VAL A 366 6.38 -4.87 36.99
N LEU A 367 7.68 -5.03 37.26
CA LEU A 367 8.19 -5.37 38.60
C LEU A 367 7.89 -4.32 39.68
N ARG A 368 7.63 -3.06 39.30
CA ARG A 368 7.23 -1.99 40.23
C ARG A 368 5.73 -1.95 40.51
N GLN A 369 4.92 -2.82 39.90
CA GLN A 369 3.48 -2.96 40.17
C GLN A 369 3.11 -4.41 40.52
N PRO A 370 3.65 -4.98 41.62
CA PRO A 370 3.44 -6.40 41.99
C PRO A 370 1.99 -6.75 42.34
N GLN A 371 1.15 -5.75 42.62
CA GLN A 371 -0.29 -5.92 42.88
C GLN A 371 -1.12 -6.08 41.60
N HIS A 372 -0.55 -5.75 40.42
CA HIS A 372 -1.26 -5.79 39.14
C HIS A 372 -0.95 -7.09 38.39
N LYS A 373 -1.99 -7.84 37.99
CA LYS A 373 -1.84 -9.06 37.20
C LYS A 373 -1.74 -8.74 35.71
N TRP A 374 -0.52 -8.44 35.27
CA TRP A 374 -0.18 -8.29 33.85
C TRP A 374 -0.45 -9.58 33.09
N GLY A 375 -1.49 -9.60 32.26
CA GLY A 375 -1.87 -10.72 31.41
C GLY A 375 -1.87 -10.32 29.95
N CYS A 376 -1.21 -11.11 29.11
CA CYS A 376 -1.11 -10.91 27.68
C CYS A 376 -1.38 -12.23 26.95
N TRP A 377 -2.30 -12.24 25.98
CA TRP A 377 -2.70 -13.47 25.28
C TRP A 377 -1.63 -14.01 24.32
N ASN A 378 -0.79 -13.13 23.76
CA ASN A 378 0.35 -13.50 22.91
C ASN A 378 1.49 -12.46 23.09
N GLY A 379 2.74 -12.89 23.06
CA GLY A 379 3.91 -12.05 23.34
C GLY A 379 4.18 -11.83 24.84
N GLU A 380 5.18 -11.01 25.15
CA GLU A 380 5.71 -10.85 26.51
C GLU A 380 5.11 -9.63 27.24
N ASN A 381 4.77 -9.81 28.53
CA ASN A 381 3.95 -8.89 29.33
C ASN A 381 4.48 -7.45 29.47
N SER A 382 5.79 -7.22 29.36
CA SER A 382 6.41 -5.89 29.54
C SER A 382 5.97 -4.86 28.51
N ARG A 383 5.51 -5.31 27.32
CA ARG A 383 4.99 -4.45 26.26
C ARG A 383 3.78 -3.61 26.69
N LEU A 384 3.07 -4.06 27.73
CA LEU A 384 1.90 -3.37 28.30
C LEU A 384 2.26 -2.09 29.10
N ALA A 385 3.54 -1.85 29.37
CA ALA A 385 4.02 -0.76 30.24
C ALA A 385 4.73 0.40 29.51
N VAL A 386 4.70 0.42 28.17
CA VAL A 386 5.35 1.38 27.27
C VAL A 386 4.38 1.77 26.13
N ARG A 387 4.46 2.99 25.56
CA ARG A 387 3.34 3.60 24.81
C ARG A 387 3.65 4.16 23.38
N LYS A 388 2.64 4.06 22.49
CA LYS A 388 2.36 4.52 21.06
C LYS A 388 0.86 5.18 20.48
N ALA A 389 1.61 5.81 19.40
CA ALA A 389 1.64 6.88 18.26
C ALA A 389 0.44 7.57 17.44
N GLN A 390 0.27 8.92 17.44
CA GLN A 390 -1.02 9.68 17.18
C GLN A 390 -1.22 10.54 15.87
N TYR A 391 -2.28 10.23 15.05
CA TYR A 391 -3.21 11.07 14.17
C TYR A 391 -2.65 12.08 13.07
N HIS A 392 -3.38 12.84 12.19
CA HIS A 392 -4.80 13.34 11.98
C HIS A 392 -4.96 14.22 10.65
N TRP A 393 -5.98 14.35 9.74
CA TRP A 393 -7.27 13.74 9.24
C TRP A 393 -7.89 14.67 8.06
N PRO A 394 -9.08 14.51 7.38
CA PRO A 394 -9.31 14.51 5.88
C PRO A 394 -10.32 15.55 5.17
N LEU A 395 -10.25 15.88 3.83
CA LEU A 395 -10.70 17.03 2.90
C LEU A 395 -12.20 17.39 2.74
N TYR A 396 -12.74 18.57 2.34
CA TYR A 396 -12.43 19.97 1.86
C TYR A 396 -11.15 20.73 2.25
N THR A 397 -10.71 21.71 1.43
CA THR A 397 -9.55 22.59 1.69
C THR A 397 -9.95 23.83 2.49
N VAL A 398 -9.78 23.79 3.81
CA VAL A 398 -9.81 25.00 4.63
C VAL A 398 -8.41 25.60 4.66
N THR A 399 -8.21 26.65 3.87
CA THR A 399 -7.02 27.51 3.94
C THR A 399 -7.23 28.56 5.02
N VAL A 400 -6.61 28.39 6.18
CA VAL A 400 -6.54 29.43 7.23
C VAL A 400 -5.34 30.31 6.93
N LEU A 401 -5.59 31.60 6.71
CA LEU A 401 -4.57 32.63 6.58
C LEU A 401 -4.55 33.48 7.86
N VAL A 402 -3.41 33.56 8.53
CA VAL A 402 -3.19 34.56 9.59
C VAL A 402 -2.73 35.84 8.93
N MET A 403 -3.50 36.92 9.05
CA MET A 403 -3.24 38.19 8.35
C MET A 403 -3.31 39.40 9.29
N ASP A 404 -2.56 40.45 8.98
CA ASP A 404 -2.76 41.78 9.59
C ASP A 404 -3.88 42.59 8.91
N ASP A 405 -4.24 43.71 9.54
CA ASP A 405 -5.21 44.70 9.04
C ASP A 405 -4.75 45.49 7.79
N LYS A 406 -3.62 45.10 7.17
CA LYS A 406 -3.14 45.58 5.87
C LYS A 406 -3.10 44.46 4.81
N GLY A 407 -3.50 43.24 5.17
CA GLY A 407 -3.53 42.08 4.28
C GLY A 407 -2.20 41.33 4.15
N HIS A 408 -1.23 41.54 5.03
CA HIS A 408 0.02 40.79 5.04
C HIS A 408 -0.19 39.42 5.70
N ILE A 409 0.16 38.32 5.02
CA ILE A 409 -0.02 36.94 5.50
C ILE A 409 1.22 36.51 6.29
N TYR A 410 1.01 35.98 7.50
CA TYR A 410 2.06 35.51 8.42
C TYR A 410 2.15 33.97 8.52
N ASP A 411 1.01 33.27 8.36
CA ASP A 411 0.93 31.80 8.32
C ASP A 411 -0.19 31.35 7.39
N ARG A 412 -0.02 30.17 6.77
CA ARG A 412 -1.00 29.50 5.90
C ARG A 412 -1.07 28.02 6.29
N GLN A 413 -2.17 27.62 6.91
CA GLN A 413 -2.53 26.23 7.16
C GLN A 413 -3.58 25.78 6.14
N GLU A 414 -3.32 24.71 5.39
CA GLU A 414 -4.35 24.08 4.55
C GLU A 414 -4.76 22.75 5.17
N LYS A 415 -5.95 22.70 5.76
CA LYS A 415 -6.48 21.46 6.34
C LYS A 415 -7.61 20.87 5.52
N ARG A 416 -7.45 19.55 5.35
CA ARG A 416 -8.32 18.51 4.81
C ARG A 416 -9.53 18.41 5.84
N ILE A 417 -10.79 18.85 5.56
CA ILE A 417 -12.06 18.62 6.38
C ILE A 417 -13.30 18.03 5.64
N GLY A 418 -13.82 16.85 5.97
CA GLY A 418 -14.91 16.18 5.22
C GLY A 418 -16.29 16.21 5.88
N LEU A 419 -17.20 17.09 5.41
CA LEU A 419 -18.51 17.34 6.03
C LEU A 419 -19.49 16.15 5.92
N ARG A 420 -19.78 15.53 7.07
CA ARG A 420 -20.72 14.41 7.22
C ARG A 420 -21.29 14.37 8.64
N LYS A 421 -22.53 13.89 8.79
CA LYS A 421 -23.11 13.51 10.10
C LYS A 421 -23.07 11.99 10.21
N VAL A 422 -22.46 11.46 11.27
CA VAL A 422 -22.44 10.01 11.55
C VAL A 422 -23.05 9.78 12.92
N GLU A 423 -24.01 8.87 13.02
CA GLU A 423 -24.73 8.54 14.26
C GLU A 423 -24.71 7.03 14.49
N LEU A 424 -24.50 6.60 15.73
CA LEU A 424 -24.66 5.20 16.14
C LEU A 424 -26.06 5.04 16.77
N ASN A 425 -26.95 4.35 16.08
CA ASN A 425 -28.34 4.13 16.47
C ASN A 425 -28.46 2.81 17.24
N GLN A 426 -29.02 2.91 18.45
CA GLN A 426 -29.30 1.77 19.35
C GLN A 426 -30.76 1.89 19.84
N GLU A 427 -31.68 1.44 18.99
CA GLU A 427 -33.14 1.64 19.13
C GLU A 427 -33.85 0.31 19.38
N SER A 428 -35.02 0.31 20.02
CA SER A 428 -35.78 -0.92 20.29
C SER A 428 -36.32 -1.56 19.00
N LEU A 429 -36.11 -2.88 18.85
CA LEU A 429 -36.49 -3.64 17.65
C LEU A 429 -37.94 -4.17 17.70
N GLN A 430 -38.58 -4.27 16.52
CA GLN A 430 -39.88 -4.90 16.38
C GLN A 430 -39.75 -6.43 16.33
N GLY A 431 -40.29 -7.15 17.32
CA GLY A 431 -40.35 -8.62 17.28
C GLY A 431 -39.07 -9.35 17.71
N GLN A 432 -38.03 -8.63 18.13
CA GLN A 432 -36.87 -9.19 18.86
C GLN A 432 -36.59 -8.39 20.13
N GLN A 433 -35.90 -9.00 21.09
CA GLN A 433 -35.47 -8.32 22.32
C GLN A 433 -34.17 -7.54 22.13
N GLY A 434 -33.92 -6.59 23.04
CA GLY A 434 -32.73 -5.75 23.06
C GLY A 434 -32.86 -4.51 22.18
N THR A 435 -31.73 -4.05 21.63
CA THR A 435 -31.64 -2.84 20.79
C THR A 435 -30.92 -3.17 19.49
N SER A 436 -31.17 -2.39 18.44
CA SER A 436 -30.35 -2.38 17.24
C SER A 436 -28.92 -1.88 17.53
N PHE A 437 -28.01 -2.01 16.56
CA PHE A 437 -26.69 -1.40 16.57
C PHE A 437 -26.28 -1.11 15.12
N PHE A 438 -26.60 0.08 14.61
CA PHE A 438 -26.30 0.44 13.22
C PHE A 438 -25.87 1.90 13.08
N PHE A 439 -25.20 2.21 11.97
CA PHE A 439 -24.75 3.57 11.70
C PHE A 439 -25.70 4.29 10.73
N ARG A 440 -26.04 5.54 11.03
CA ARG A 440 -26.61 6.46 10.04
C ARG A 440 -25.53 7.41 9.54
N VAL A 441 -25.40 7.52 8.22
CA VAL A 441 -24.56 8.52 7.55
C VAL A 441 -25.48 9.51 6.85
N ASN A 442 -25.42 10.78 7.25
CA ASN A 442 -26.33 11.84 6.80
C ASN A 442 -27.83 11.45 6.94
N GLY A 443 -28.17 10.73 8.01
CA GLY A 443 -29.52 10.21 8.32
C GLY A 443 -29.86 8.86 7.66
N ILE A 444 -29.15 8.48 6.60
CA ILE A 444 -29.34 7.22 5.87
C ILE A 444 -28.72 6.07 6.68
N PRO A 445 -29.48 5.02 7.06
CA PRO A 445 -28.92 3.87 7.76
C PRO A 445 -28.04 3.03 6.83
N VAL A 446 -26.94 2.46 7.31
CA VAL A 446 -25.97 1.72 6.46
C VAL A 446 -25.72 0.32 7.01
N PHE A 447 -25.95 -0.71 6.17
CA PHE A 447 -25.47 -2.06 6.48
C PHE A 447 -23.94 -2.12 6.32
N CYS A 448 -23.24 -2.30 7.43
CA CYS A 448 -21.78 -2.18 7.50
C CYS A 448 -21.09 -3.53 7.22
N GLY A 449 -21.10 -3.96 5.95
CA GLY A 449 -20.24 -5.05 5.48
C GLY A 449 -18.81 -4.56 5.24
N GLY A 450 -17.82 -5.25 5.79
CA GLY A 450 -16.45 -4.72 5.89
C GLY A 450 -15.42 -5.70 6.43
N SER A 451 -14.21 -5.20 6.71
CA SER A 451 -13.12 -6.05 7.24
C SER A 451 -12.41 -5.42 8.43
N ASN A 452 -11.90 -6.26 9.31
CA ASN A 452 -10.90 -5.89 10.31
C ASN A 452 -9.54 -5.74 9.64
N TRP A 453 -8.87 -4.63 9.92
CA TRP A 453 -7.56 -4.26 9.42
C TRP A 453 -6.51 -4.41 10.51
N ILE A 454 -5.40 -5.03 10.14
CA ILE A 454 -4.18 -5.11 10.94
C ILE A 454 -3.04 -4.38 10.20
N PRO A 455 -1.89 -4.07 10.82
CA PRO A 455 -0.80 -3.39 10.13
C PRO A 455 -0.29 -4.22 8.93
N ALA A 456 -0.17 -3.61 7.75
CA ALA A 456 0.11 -4.33 6.49
C ALA A 456 1.60 -4.67 6.25
N ASP A 457 2.48 -4.42 7.21
CA ASP A 457 3.87 -4.90 7.24
C ASP A 457 4.33 -4.98 8.71
N SER A 458 5.10 -6.01 9.05
CA SER A 458 5.73 -6.13 10.38
C SER A 458 6.77 -5.03 10.63
N PHE A 459 7.23 -4.36 9.57
CA PHE A 459 8.15 -3.23 9.60
C PHE A 459 7.45 -2.00 8.99
N LEU A 460 6.59 -1.35 9.78
CA LEU A 460 5.71 -0.25 9.37
C LEU A 460 6.32 0.78 8.38
N PRO A 461 7.58 1.25 8.51
CA PRO A 461 8.19 2.19 7.56
C PRO A 461 8.40 1.66 6.12
N ARG A 462 8.03 0.41 5.83
CA ARG A 462 7.96 -0.17 4.47
C ARG A 462 6.61 0.05 3.79
N LEU A 463 5.61 0.57 4.51
CA LEU A 463 4.35 1.03 3.96
C LEU A 463 4.51 2.44 3.36
N ASN A 464 3.63 2.79 2.45
CA ASN A 464 3.59 4.11 1.81
C ASN A 464 2.18 4.36 1.26
N SER A 465 1.89 5.61 0.88
CA SER A 465 0.59 6.03 0.36
C SER A 465 0.04 5.14 -0.76
N ASN A 466 0.89 4.72 -1.71
CA ASN A 466 0.48 3.84 -2.81
C ASN A 466 0.06 2.44 -2.31
N LYS A 467 0.75 1.89 -1.29
CA LYS A 467 0.35 0.62 -0.65
C LYS A 467 -0.96 0.76 0.12
N TYR A 468 -1.11 1.79 0.94
CA TYR A 468 -2.35 2.02 1.72
C TYR A 468 -3.54 2.26 0.80
N HIS A 469 -3.40 3.12 -0.22
CA HIS A 469 -4.44 3.34 -1.21
C HIS A 469 -4.74 2.05 -2.02
N ALA A 470 -3.75 1.21 -2.34
CA ALA A 470 -4.02 -0.08 -2.98
C ALA A 470 -4.84 -1.04 -2.11
N TRP A 471 -4.55 -1.09 -0.80
CA TRP A 471 -5.32 -1.88 0.17
C TRP A 471 -6.74 -1.36 0.37
N MET A 472 -6.92 -0.05 0.53
CA MET A 472 -8.27 0.54 0.68
C MET A 472 -9.06 0.49 -0.63
N LYS A 473 -8.39 0.64 -1.78
CA LYS A 473 -9.01 0.39 -3.08
C LYS A 473 -9.47 -1.06 -3.22
N LEU A 474 -8.69 -2.04 -2.75
CA LEU A 474 -9.11 -3.43 -2.77
C LEU A 474 -10.40 -3.63 -1.96
N LEU A 475 -10.49 -3.04 -0.76
CA LEU A 475 -11.69 -3.10 0.09
C LEU A 475 -12.91 -2.47 -0.61
N ARG A 476 -12.78 -1.24 -1.14
CA ARG A 476 -13.82 -0.57 -1.94
C ARG A 476 -14.23 -1.38 -3.16
N ASP A 477 -13.27 -1.87 -3.94
CA ASP A 477 -13.52 -2.68 -5.13
C ASP A 477 -14.09 -4.06 -4.76
N GLY A 478 -14.06 -4.45 -3.47
CA GLY A 478 -14.76 -5.59 -2.88
C GLY A 478 -16.18 -5.27 -2.40
N ASN A 479 -16.73 -4.10 -2.76
CA ASN A 479 -18.03 -3.57 -2.34
C ASN A 479 -18.20 -3.38 -0.81
N GLN A 480 -17.09 -3.36 -0.06
CA GLN A 480 -17.11 -3.15 1.39
C GLN A 480 -17.17 -1.65 1.72
N VAL A 481 -17.91 -1.30 2.77
CA VAL A 481 -18.20 0.10 3.15
C VAL A 481 -17.58 0.52 4.48
N MET A 482 -17.01 -0.43 5.24
CA MET A 482 -16.38 -0.18 6.53
C MET A 482 -15.07 -0.95 6.69
N VAL A 483 -14.11 -0.34 7.38
CA VAL A 483 -12.88 -0.98 7.87
C VAL A 483 -12.76 -0.74 9.37
N ARG A 484 -12.39 -1.77 10.15
CA ARG A 484 -12.06 -1.62 11.57
C ARG A 484 -10.56 -1.69 11.77
N VAL A 485 -9.93 -0.58 12.16
CA VAL A 485 -8.52 -0.55 12.56
C VAL A 485 -8.42 -1.16 13.96
N TRP A 486 -7.91 -2.39 14.04
CA TRP A 486 -7.97 -3.22 15.23
C TRP A 486 -6.99 -2.79 16.34
N GLY A 487 -7.48 -2.76 17.59
CA GLY A 487 -6.80 -2.18 18.76
C GLY A 487 -5.50 -2.86 19.23
N GLY A 488 -5.00 -3.89 18.55
CA GLY A 488 -3.68 -4.48 18.80
C GLY A 488 -2.64 -4.18 17.71
N GLY A 489 -3.00 -3.37 16.71
CA GLY A 489 -2.11 -2.88 15.65
C GLY A 489 -1.47 -1.54 16.03
N VAL A 490 -1.72 -0.52 15.20
CA VAL A 490 -1.37 0.89 15.43
C VAL A 490 -2.55 1.79 15.01
N TYR A 491 -2.55 3.06 15.42
CA TYR A 491 -3.20 4.08 14.58
C TYR A 491 -2.34 4.17 13.32
N GLU A 492 -2.97 4.12 12.15
CA GLU A 492 -2.26 4.02 10.88
C GLU A 492 -1.65 5.37 10.46
N ASP A 493 -0.86 5.35 9.38
CA ASP A 493 -0.38 6.56 8.72
C ASP A 493 -1.56 7.41 8.20
N ASP A 494 -1.44 8.74 8.17
CA ASP A 494 -2.49 9.63 7.63
C ASP A 494 -2.92 9.24 6.20
N THR A 495 -2.02 8.65 5.40
CA THR A 495 -2.32 8.18 4.04
C THR A 495 -3.19 6.92 3.96
N PHE A 496 -3.41 6.21 5.08
CA PHE A 496 -4.47 5.21 5.21
C PHE A 496 -5.85 5.88 5.34
N TYR A 497 -5.97 6.85 6.25
CA TYR A 497 -7.24 7.52 6.51
C TYR A 497 -7.66 8.40 5.32
N ASP A 498 -6.72 9.14 4.74
CA ASP A 498 -6.93 9.89 3.50
C ASP A 498 -7.44 9.00 2.35
N ALA A 499 -6.95 7.76 2.24
CA ALA A 499 -7.46 6.80 1.27
C ALA A 499 -8.86 6.29 1.65
N CYS A 500 -9.18 6.13 2.94
CA CYS A 500 -10.55 5.81 3.37
C CYS A 500 -11.53 6.92 2.99
N ASP A 501 -11.19 8.19 3.24
CA ASP A 501 -12.05 9.33 2.91
C ASP A 501 -12.17 9.56 1.39
N GLU A 502 -11.09 9.38 0.60
CA GLU A 502 -11.15 9.43 -0.87
C GLU A 502 -12.04 8.33 -1.46
N LEU A 503 -12.03 7.14 -0.85
CA LEU A 503 -12.70 5.94 -1.37
C LEU A 503 -14.09 5.69 -0.76
N GLY A 504 -14.54 6.55 0.18
CA GLY A 504 -15.86 6.48 0.81
C GLY A 504 -16.02 5.41 1.90
N ILE A 505 -14.92 4.99 2.54
CA ILE A 505 -14.87 3.90 3.51
C ILE A 505 -15.03 4.45 4.93
N LEU A 506 -16.00 3.94 5.69
CA LEU A 506 -16.15 4.24 7.12
C LEU A 506 -15.04 3.58 7.93
N VAL A 507 -14.39 4.31 8.83
CA VAL A 507 -13.38 3.77 9.74
C VAL A 507 -13.96 3.60 11.14
N TRP A 508 -14.08 2.36 11.60
CA TRP A 508 -14.16 2.05 13.03
C TRP A 508 -12.73 2.08 13.58
N GLN A 509 -12.43 3.06 14.43
CA GLN A 509 -11.13 3.18 15.06
C GLN A 509 -11.18 2.66 16.50
N ASP A 510 -10.61 1.48 16.75
CA ASP A 510 -10.32 1.06 18.14
C ASP A 510 -9.25 2.00 18.72
N PHE A 511 -9.27 2.25 20.03
CA PHE A 511 -8.05 2.67 20.73
C PHE A 511 -7.06 1.50 20.77
N MET A 512 -5.75 1.77 20.85
CA MET A 512 -4.70 0.72 20.82
C MET A 512 -4.57 -0.07 22.14
N PHE A 513 -5.67 -0.75 22.49
CA PHE A 513 -5.86 -1.68 23.59
C PHE A 513 -6.58 -2.93 23.08
N ALA A 514 -5.89 -4.07 23.01
CA ALA A 514 -6.49 -5.36 22.67
C ALA A 514 -6.15 -6.46 23.69
N CYS A 515 -7.08 -7.40 23.84
CA CYS A 515 -6.91 -8.70 24.52
C CYS A 515 -6.20 -8.66 25.90
N GLY A 516 -6.47 -7.63 26.71
CA GLY A 516 -5.82 -7.43 28.01
C GLY A 516 -6.57 -6.43 28.90
N ASN A 517 -6.26 -6.42 30.18
CA ASN A 517 -6.91 -5.56 31.18
C ASN A 517 -6.11 -4.26 31.36
N TYR A 518 -6.56 -3.17 30.72
CA TYR A 518 -5.90 -1.87 30.77
C TYR A 518 -6.57 -0.90 31.76
N PRO A 519 -5.82 0.01 32.42
CA PRO A 519 -6.43 1.02 33.30
C PRO A 519 -7.22 2.07 32.50
N ALA A 520 -8.56 2.00 32.55
CA ALA A 520 -9.45 3.04 32.04
C ALA A 520 -9.70 4.10 33.12
N SER A 521 -9.47 5.38 32.80
CA SER A 521 -9.75 6.51 33.71
C SER A 521 -10.97 7.32 33.24
N PRO A 522 -11.78 7.89 34.16
CA PRO A 522 -12.87 8.81 33.81
C PRO A 522 -12.40 10.02 32.99
N GLU A 523 -11.14 10.42 33.17
CA GLU A 523 -10.49 11.53 32.46
C GLU A 523 -10.31 11.22 30.97
N MET A 524 -10.10 9.95 30.60
CA MET A 524 -10.03 9.52 29.20
C MET A 524 -11.38 9.70 28.50
N LEU A 525 -12.48 9.27 29.14
CA LEU A 525 -13.83 9.40 28.58
C LEU A 525 -14.23 10.88 28.40
N LYS A 526 -13.99 11.71 29.42
CA LYS A 526 -14.18 13.18 29.34
C LYS A 526 -13.32 13.82 28.24
N SER A 527 -12.13 13.27 27.97
CA SER A 527 -11.26 13.75 26.89
C SER A 527 -11.84 13.44 25.51
N VAL A 528 -12.36 12.22 25.30
CA VAL A 528 -13.06 11.85 24.05
C VAL A 528 -14.29 12.74 23.83
N GLU A 529 -15.16 12.85 24.84
CA GLU A 529 -16.36 13.69 24.81
C GLU A 529 -16.02 15.16 24.49
N LYS A 530 -14.93 15.70 25.05
CA LYS A 530 -14.50 17.09 24.82
C LYS A 530 -13.86 17.31 23.44
N LEU A 531 -13.08 16.35 22.92
CA LEU A 531 -12.27 16.52 21.72
C LEU A 531 -13.00 16.13 20.44
N ILE A 532 -13.83 15.08 20.49
CA ILE A 532 -14.58 14.56 19.33
C ILE A 532 -16.08 14.32 19.66
N PRO A 533 -16.82 15.33 20.17
CA PRO A 533 -18.22 15.19 20.60
C PRO A 533 -19.22 14.74 19.51
N GLN A 534 -18.81 14.74 18.24
CA GLN A 534 -19.64 14.30 17.11
C GLN A 534 -19.39 12.84 16.71
N THR A 535 -18.42 12.15 17.33
CA THR A 535 -18.07 10.76 17.07
C THR A 535 -18.62 9.88 18.19
N ALA A 536 -19.41 8.86 17.84
CA ALA A 536 -19.89 7.89 18.83
C ALA A 536 -18.72 7.10 19.43
N TYR A 537 -18.61 7.08 20.76
CA TYR A 537 -17.64 6.25 21.49
C TYR A 537 -18.28 4.94 21.93
N HIS A 538 -17.57 3.83 21.70
CA HIS A 538 -17.97 2.49 22.12
C HIS A 538 -16.89 1.92 23.07
N PHE A 539 -17.29 1.26 24.15
CA PHE A 539 -16.39 0.97 25.28
C PHE A 539 -15.34 -0.12 25.01
N GLY A 540 -15.57 -0.94 23.99
CA GLY A 540 -14.66 -1.98 23.50
C GLY A 540 -15.32 -2.75 22.36
N SER A 541 -14.59 -3.70 21.79
CA SER A 541 -15.16 -4.67 20.86
C SER A 541 -14.73 -6.08 21.31
N PRO A 542 -15.66 -7.00 21.63
CA PRO A 542 -17.11 -6.83 21.59
C PRO A 542 -17.64 -6.23 22.90
N TRP A 543 -18.70 -5.43 22.83
CA TRP A 543 -19.34 -4.83 24.01
C TRP A 543 -20.86 -4.78 23.85
N GLY A 544 -21.55 -5.52 24.72
CA GLY A 544 -22.98 -5.81 24.63
C GLY A 544 -23.68 -5.94 25.98
N GLY A 545 -24.92 -6.45 25.95
CA GLY A 545 -25.91 -6.42 27.05
C GLY A 545 -25.49 -7.07 28.38
N LYS A 546 -25.87 -8.33 28.59
CA LYS A 546 -25.58 -9.09 29.84
C LYS A 546 -24.13 -9.59 29.90
N SER A 547 -23.50 -9.70 28.73
CA SER A 547 -22.09 -10.01 28.53
C SER A 547 -21.64 -9.43 27.19
N SER A 548 -20.34 -9.41 26.94
CA SER A 548 -19.77 -9.05 25.63
C SER A 548 -20.09 -10.05 24.50
N GLY A 549 -20.81 -11.14 24.79
CA GLY A 549 -21.33 -12.08 23.79
C GLY A 549 -22.86 -12.07 23.68
N ASP A 550 -23.54 -11.09 24.26
CA ASP A 550 -25.01 -10.97 24.21
C ASP A 550 -25.46 -10.51 22.81
N SER A 551 -25.99 -11.43 22.01
CA SER A 551 -26.44 -11.17 20.64
C SER A 551 -27.62 -10.20 20.53
N THR A 552 -28.23 -9.78 21.64
CA THR A 552 -29.41 -8.90 21.64
C THR A 552 -29.10 -7.40 21.70
N VAL A 553 -27.90 -7.00 22.14
CA VAL A 553 -27.48 -5.60 22.36
C VAL A 553 -25.98 -5.47 22.08
N GLY A 554 -25.59 -4.46 21.29
CA GLY A 554 -24.17 -4.17 21.02
C GLY A 554 -23.56 -4.98 19.87
N ASP A 555 -22.23 -5.03 19.81
CA ASP A 555 -21.49 -5.82 18.83
C ASP A 555 -21.00 -7.15 19.43
N ILE A 556 -20.86 -8.18 18.59
CA ILE A 556 -20.33 -9.50 18.99
C ILE A 556 -19.15 -9.94 18.11
N HIS A 557 -18.23 -10.69 18.72
CA HIS A 557 -17.22 -11.47 18.00
C HIS A 557 -17.72 -12.89 17.84
N GLN A 558 -18.20 -13.25 16.65
CA GLN A 558 -18.76 -14.57 16.36
C GLN A 558 -17.65 -15.59 16.04
N TRP A 559 -16.90 -15.94 17.09
CA TRP A 559 -15.78 -16.87 17.02
C TRP A 559 -16.16 -18.35 17.19
N ASN A 560 -17.45 -18.71 17.32
CA ASN A 560 -17.86 -20.10 17.57
C ASN A 560 -17.59 -21.05 16.41
N VAL A 561 -17.44 -20.56 15.17
CA VAL A 561 -16.98 -21.40 14.04
C VAL A 561 -15.49 -21.72 14.21
N TRP A 562 -14.58 -20.74 14.19
CA TRP A 562 -13.15 -21.08 14.23
C TRP A 562 -12.60 -21.43 15.62
N HIS A 563 -12.78 -20.58 16.63
CA HIS A 563 -12.08 -20.70 17.91
C HIS A 563 -12.90 -21.32 19.04
N GLY A 564 -14.22 -21.14 19.03
CA GLY A 564 -15.15 -21.56 20.09
C GLY A 564 -15.62 -23.02 19.96
N THR A 565 -16.93 -23.24 19.88
CA THR A 565 -17.55 -24.58 19.87
C THR A 565 -17.32 -25.40 18.60
N GLN A 566 -16.76 -24.80 17.55
CA GLN A 566 -16.58 -25.38 16.20
C GLN A 566 -17.92 -25.71 15.53
N GLU A 567 -18.80 -24.70 15.48
CA GLU A 567 -20.08 -24.77 14.78
C GLU A 567 -19.91 -24.95 13.27
N ARG A 568 -20.86 -25.68 12.66
CA ARG A 568 -21.02 -25.71 11.19
C ARG A 568 -21.26 -24.30 10.66
N TYR A 569 -20.53 -23.88 9.61
CA TYR A 569 -20.69 -22.53 9.04
C TYR A 569 -22.07 -22.31 8.41
N GLN A 570 -22.77 -23.37 8.02
CA GLN A 570 -24.16 -23.30 7.55
C GLN A 570 -25.11 -22.69 8.61
N ASN A 571 -24.74 -22.73 9.90
CA ASN A 571 -25.51 -22.17 11.02
C ASN A 571 -25.37 -20.64 11.22
N PHE A 572 -24.77 -19.89 10.29
CA PHE A 572 -24.56 -18.44 10.50
C PHE A 572 -25.87 -17.64 10.69
N ASP A 573 -27.02 -18.14 10.24
CA ASP A 573 -28.34 -17.56 10.56
C ASP A 573 -28.64 -17.60 12.07
N LYS A 574 -28.33 -18.72 12.73
CA LYS A 574 -28.50 -18.98 14.17
C LYS A 574 -27.43 -18.27 15.03
N LEU A 575 -26.32 -17.86 14.41
CA LEU A 575 -25.14 -17.29 15.08
C LEU A 575 -25.03 -15.76 14.98
N ALA A 576 -26.06 -15.08 14.46
CA ALA A 576 -26.07 -13.63 14.32
C ALA A 576 -26.13 -12.86 15.65
N GLY A 577 -25.71 -11.60 15.62
CA GLY A 577 -25.97 -10.58 16.63
C GLY A 577 -26.33 -9.25 15.95
N ARG A 578 -26.57 -8.20 16.72
CA ARG A 578 -26.97 -6.87 16.18
C ARG A 578 -25.93 -6.29 15.22
N PHE A 579 -24.66 -6.52 15.53
CA PHE A 579 -23.53 -6.23 14.66
C PHE A 579 -22.45 -7.29 14.91
N VAL A 580 -21.91 -7.91 13.87
CA VAL A 580 -20.85 -8.92 14.01
C VAL A 580 -19.52 -8.26 13.61
N SER A 581 -18.75 -7.84 14.61
CA SER A 581 -17.53 -7.04 14.47
C SER A 581 -16.25 -7.87 14.29
N GLU A 582 -16.27 -9.16 14.63
CA GLU A 582 -15.27 -10.14 14.21
C GLU A 582 -15.95 -11.49 13.91
N PHE A 583 -15.53 -12.15 12.84
CA PHE A 583 -15.77 -13.56 12.54
C PHE A 583 -14.80 -13.98 11.42
N GLY A 584 -14.36 -15.24 11.36
CA GLY A 584 -13.37 -15.65 10.36
C GLY A 584 -13.24 -17.14 10.15
N MET A 585 -12.59 -17.50 9.04
CA MET A 585 -12.13 -18.84 8.69
C MET A 585 -10.71 -18.71 8.09
N GLU A 586 -9.83 -19.63 8.43
CA GLU A 586 -8.43 -19.61 7.97
C GLU A 586 -8.28 -20.21 6.56
N ALA A 587 -7.34 -19.70 5.77
CA ALA A 587 -6.90 -20.32 4.52
C ALA A 587 -5.45 -19.99 4.18
N PHE A 588 -4.80 -20.89 3.45
CA PHE A 588 -3.45 -20.67 2.94
C PHE A 588 -3.43 -19.48 1.95
N PRO A 589 -2.30 -18.73 1.88
CA PRO A 589 -2.13 -17.65 0.91
C PRO A 589 -1.96 -18.20 -0.51
N SER A 590 -1.73 -17.34 -1.51
CA SER A 590 -1.42 -17.82 -2.86
C SER A 590 -0.20 -18.76 -2.85
N THR A 591 -0.13 -19.78 -3.71
CA THR A 591 1.10 -20.59 -3.84
C THR A 591 2.30 -19.73 -4.24
N LYS A 592 2.10 -18.67 -5.04
CA LYS A 592 3.14 -17.67 -5.36
C LYS A 592 3.58 -16.83 -4.14
N THR A 593 2.89 -16.92 -3.00
CA THR A 593 3.26 -16.36 -1.69
C THR A 593 4.01 -17.40 -0.86
N ILE A 594 3.61 -18.66 -0.88
CA ILE A 594 4.33 -19.78 -0.26
C ILE A 594 5.73 -19.93 -0.90
N ASP A 595 5.78 -19.96 -2.24
CA ASP A 595 7.00 -19.97 -3.06
C ASP A 595 7.96 -18.79 -2.76
N SER A 596 7.51 -17.74 -2.05
CA SER A 596 8.32 -16.57 -1.72
C SER A 596 8.99 -16.60 -0.34
N PHE A 597 8.54 -17.50 0.55
CA PHE A 597 9.16 -17.73 1.86
C PHE A 597 9.89 -19.08 1.98
N LEU A 598 9.68 -20.00 1.03
CA LEU A 598 10.48 -21.23 0.89
C LEU A 598 11.90 -20.91 0.35
N PRO A 599 12.98 -21.40 0.98
CA PRO A 599 14.37 -21.07 0.57
C PRO A 599 14.72 -21.40 -0.89
N ARG A 600 14.13 -22.44 -1.47
CA ARG A 600 14.25 -22.81 -2.91
C ARG A 600 12.97 -22.56 -3.72
N GLY A 601 12.00 -21.84 -3.16
CA GLY A 601 10.71 -21.57 -3.82
C GLY A 601 9.98 -22.85 -4.23
N LYS A 602 9.78 -23.04 -5.55
CA LYS A 602 9.08 -24.22 -6.07
C LYS A 602 9.84 -25.54 -5.90
N ASP A 603 11.17 -25.50 -5.83
CA ASP A 603 12.04 -26.68 -5.76
C ASP A 603 12.47 -27.02 -4.32
N ASP A 604 11.70 -26.55 -3.33
CA ASP A 604 11.95 -26.79 -1.91
C ASP A 604 11.17 -28.02 -1.40
N PRO A 605 11.79 -28.98 -0.70
CA PRO A 605 11.11 -30.15 -0.16
C PRO A 605 10.12 -29.79 0.96
N ASP A 606 10.21 -28.61 1.58
CA ASP A 606 9.20 -28.12 2.52
C ASP A 606 7.93 -27.58 1.79
N ARG A 607 7.81 -27.74 0.46
CA ARG A 607 6.63 -27.31 -0.33
C ARG A 607 5.43 -28.29 -0.24
N TYR A 608 5.05 -28.68 0.96
CA TYR A 608 3.84 -29.48 1.23
C TYR A 608 3.13 -29.00 2.51
N ALA A 609 1.83 -29.25 2.60
CA ALA A 609 0.94 -28.55 3.54
C ALA A 609 1.32 -28.66 5.04
N GLN A 610 1.95 -29.76 5.45
CA GLN A 610 2.36 -30.06 6.84
C GLN A 610 3.90 -30.00 7.01
N SER A 611 4.57 -29.15 6.25
CA SER A 611 6.02 -28.98 6.39
C SER A 611 6.35 -28.09 7.59
N SER A 612 7.55 -28.27 8.14
CA SER A 612 8.01 -27.47 9.28
C SER A 612 8.01 -25.97 8.97
N THR A 613 8.26 -25.61 7.70
CA THR A 613 8.24 -24.22 7.24
C THR A 613 6.82 -23.69 7.06
N LEU A 614 5.86 -24.49 6.57
CA LEU A 614 4.48 -24.02 6.40
C LEU A 614 3.73 -23.94 7.73
N ASP A 615 3.91 -24.91 8.62
CA ASP A 615 3.41 -24.87 10.01
C ASP A 615 4.03 -23.68 10.77
N PHE A 616 5.32 -23.37 10.57
CA PHE A 616 5.91 -22.16 11.15
C PHE A 616 5.29 -20.87 10.59
N HIS A 617 4.82 -20.85 9.34
CA HIS A 617 4.08 -19.73 8.77
C HIS A 617 2.56 -19.81 9.04
N ASN A 618 2.12 -20.62 10.00
CA ASN A 618 0.82 -20.49 10.65
C ASN A 618 1.02 -20.14 12.14
N LYS A 619 0.26 -19.16 12.65
CA LYS A 619 0.34 -18.70 14.05
C LYS A 619 -0.97 -18.86 14.83
N ALA A 620 -2.01 -19.46 14.25
CA ALA A 620 -3.25 -19.77 14.94
C ALA A 620 -3.08 -21.02 15.83
N THR A 621 -3.42 -20.92 17.12
CA THR A 621 -3.25 -22.00 18.10
C THR A 621 -4.13 -23.21 17.77
N GLY A 622 -3.57 -24.33 17.31
CA GLY A 622 -4.34 -25.54 16.97
C GLY A 622 -4.94 -25.54 15.55
N HIS A 623 -4.33 -24.79 14.62
CA HIS A 623 -4.74 -24.71 13.21
C HIS A 623 -4.78 -26.07 12.51
N GLU A 624 -3.83 -26.95 12.82
CA GLU A 624 -3.60 -28.27 12.23
C GLU A 624 -4.88 -29.12 12.28
N ARG A 625 -5.61 -29.01 13.40
CA ARG A 625 -6.84 -29.75 13.67
C ARG A 625 -8.09 -29.03 13.15
N ARG A 626 -8.15 -27.70 13.30
CA ARG A 626 -9.33 -26.90 12.92
C ARG A 626 -9.54 -26.86 11.43
N LEU A 627 -8.48 -26.60 10.65
CA LEU A 627 -8.60 -26.52 9.19
C LEU A 627 -8.97 -27.89 8.61
N ALA A 628 -8.34 -28.96 9.11
CA ALA A 628 -8.63 -30.34 8.74
C ALA A 628 -10.09 -30.73 9.06
N LEU A 629 -10.65 -30.31 10.21
CA LEU A 629 -12.05 -30.57 10.56
C LEU A 629 -13.00 -30.02 9.49
N TYR A 630 -12.91 -28.73 9.18
CA TYR A 630 -13.81 -28.11 8.20
C TYR A 630 -13.67 -28.69 6.80
N LEU A 631 -12.44 -29.03 6.37
CA LEU A 631 -12.21 -29.72 5.10
C LEU A 631 -12.87 -31.11 5.08
N VAL A 632 -12.63 -31.97 6.08
CA VAL A 632 -13.18 -33.34 6.14
C VAL A 632 -14.72 -33.34 6.33
N GLU A 633 -15.26 -32.33 7.00
CA GLU A 633 -16.71 -32.19 7.13
C GLU A 633 -17.40 -31.81 5.81
N ASN A 634 -16.74 -31.06 4.91
CA ASN A 634 -17.44 -30.40 3.80
C ASN A 634 -16.93 -30.74 2.38
N LEU A 635 -15.65 -31.05 2.19
CA LEU A 635 -15.01 -31.22 0.87
C LEU A 635 -14.35 -32.59 0.70
N ARG A 636 -14.25 -33.06 -0.56
CA ARG A 636 -13.24 -34.06 -0.96
C ARG A 636 -12.00 -33.29 -1.40
N TYR A 637 -10.84 -33.58 -0.82
CA TYR A 637 -9.62 -32.79 -1.05
C TYR A 637 -8.36 -33.66 -1.05
N ALA A 638 -7.34 -33.22 -1.79
CA ALA A 638 -6.01 -33.80 -1.79
C ALA A 638 -5.02 -32.93 -0.97
N LEU A 639 -3.91 -33.54 -0.53
CA LEU A 639 -2.80 -32.84 0.13
C LEU A 639 -1.68 -32.43 -0.84
N ASP A 640 -1.59 -33.14 -1.96
CA ASP A 640 -0.60 -33.01 -3.02
C ASP A 640 -1.33 -33.06 -4.38
N PRO A 641 -1.00 -32.22 -5.38
CA PRO A 641 -0.08 -31.08 -5.30
C PRO A 641 -0.53 -30.05 -4.26
N LEU A 642 0.42 -29.33 -3.65
CA LEU A 642 0.15 -28.27 -2.67
C LEU A 642 -0.93 -27.28 -3.16
N GLU A 643 -0.89 -26.94 -4.45
CA GLU A 643 -1.92 -26.17 -5.15
C GLU A 643 -3.37 -26.64 -4.88
N ALA A 644 -3.63 -27.95 -4.86
CA ALA A 644 -4.96 -28.51 -4.61
C ALA A 644 -5.41 -28.31 -3.15
N TYR A 645 -4.47 -28.42 -2.20
CA TYR A 645 -4.75 -28.14 -0.79
C TYR A 645 -4.97 -26.64 -0.54
N VAL A 646 -4.17 -25.77 -1.17
CA VAL A 646 -4.36 -24.32 -1.12
C VAL A 646 -5.72 -23.93 -1.72
N TYR A 647 -6.10 -24.51 -2.85
CA TYR A 647 -7.43 -24.31 -3.43
C TYR A 647 -8.54 -24.77 -2.46
N ALA A 648 -8.45 -25.98 -1.90
CA ALA A 648 -9.45 -26.51 -0.98
C ALA A 648 -9.63 -25.64 0.28
N THR A 649 -8.53 -25.14 0.87
CA THR A 649 -8.60 -24.26 2.05
C THR A 649 -9.19 -22.89 1.70
N GLN A 650 -8.81 -22.29 0.57
CA GLN A 650 -9.42 -21.02 0.12
C GLN A 650 -10.89 -21.19 -0.29
N LEU A 651 -11.26 -22.30 -0.91
CA LEU A 651 -12.65 -22.66 -1.22
C LEU A 651 -13.46 -22.76 0.07
N MET A 652 -12.93 -23.45 1.09
CA MET A 652 -13.60 -23.60 2.38
C MET A 652 -13.82 -22.26 3.09
N GLN A 653 -12.78 -21.41 3.15
CA GLN A 653 -12.90 -20.05 3.65
C GLN A 653 -13.93 -19.24 2.85
N ALA A 654 -13.95 -19.39 1.54
CA ALA A 654 -14.82 -18.62 0.64
C ALA A 654 -16.27 -19.13 0.58
N GLU A 655 -16.59 -20.34 1.03
CA GLU A 655 -17.97 -20.78 1.28
C GLU A 655 -18.47 -20.35 2.66
N CYS A 656 -17.63 -20.56 3.69
CA CYS A 656 -17.90 -20.13 5.05
C CYS A 656 -18.25 -18.63 5.13
N LEU A 657 -17.42 -17.78 4.51
CA LEU A 657 -17.64 -16.34 4.53
C LEU A 657 -18.80 -15.90 3.61
N SER A 658 -19.07 -16.59 2.49
CA SER A 658 -20.27 -16.29 1.69
C SER A 658 -21.54 -16.56 2.49
N HIS A 659 -21.59 -17.65 3.27
CA HIS A 659 -22.70 -17.95 4.17
C HIS A 659 -22.89 -16.87 5.25
N ALA A 660 -21.81 -16.47 5.94
CA ALA A 660 -21.87 -15.43 6.96
C ALA A 660 -22.48 -14.12 6.43
N TYR A 661 -21.88 -13.54 5.39
CA TYR A 661 -22.36 -12.27 4.81
C TYR A 661 -23.80 -12.40 4.28
N ARG A 662 -24.12 -13.48 3.54
CA ARG A 662 -25.45 -13.71 2.97
C ARG A 662 -26.54 -13.77 4.03
N LEU A 663 -26.29 -14.49 5.13
CA LEU A 663 -27.28 -14.73 6.19
C LEU A 663 -27.38 -13.58 7.18
N PHE A 664 -26.27 -12.91 7.52
CA PHE A 664 -26.29 -11.68 8.33
C PHE A 664 -26.99 -10.52 7.58
N LYS A 665 -26.66 -10.30 6.31
CA LYS A 665 -27.31 -9.30 5.43
C LYS A 665 -28.81 -9.54 5.27
N ARG A 666 -29.28 -10.80 5.24
CA ARG A 666 -30.72 -11.14 5.21
C ARG A 666 -31.49 -10.62 6.45
N GLN A 667 -30.80 -10.41 7.57
CA GLN A 667 -31.38 -9.91 8.82
C GLN A 667 -31.45 -8.36 8.89
N TRP A 668 -30.98 -7.64 7.87
CA TRP A 668 -31.10 -6.18 7.72
C TRP A 668 -32.50 -5.76 7.21
N GLN A 669 -33.60 -6.20 7.83
CA GLN A 669 -34.95 -6.13 7.23
C GLN A 669 -35.56 -4.71 7.10
N GLY A 670 -34.76 -3.67 7.28
CA GLY A 670 -35.15 -2.27 7.17
C GLY A 670 -35.78 -1.69 8.45
N PRO A 671 -36.43 -0.52 8.35
CA PRO A 671 -36.86 0.30 9.50
C PRO A 671 -37.56 -0.45 10.64
N GLY A 672 -36.91 -0.49 11.81
CA GLY A 672 -37.39 -1.12 13.04
C GLY A 672 -37.16 -2.64 13.10
N LYS A 673 -36.49 -3.23 12.11
CA LYS A 673 -36.17 -4.66 12.00
C LYS A 673 -34.71 -4.89 11.58
N GLU A 674 -33.83 -4.00 12.02
CA GLU A 674 -32.38 -4.04 11.89
C GLU A 674 -31.77 -5.11 12.83
N TYR A 675 -32.15 -6.38 12.66
CA TYR A 675 -31.78 -7.45 13.59
C TYR A 675 -30.29 -7.81 13.55
N CYS A 676 -29.67 -7.67 12.36
CA CYS A 676 -28.22 -7.58 12.17
C CYS A 676 -27.93 -6.48 11.15
N ALA A 677 -26.95 -5.63 11.43
CA ALA A 677 -26.66 -4.41 10.68
C ALA A 677 -25.20 -4.26 10.23
N GLY A 678 -24.34 -5.23 10.55
CA GLY A 678 -22.94 -5.19 10.14
C GLY A 678 -22.26 -6.54 10.25
N ALA A 679 -21.28 -6.73 9.39
CA ALA A 679 -20.48 -7.94 9.27
C ALA A 679 -19.05 -7.54 8.89
N LEU A 680 -18.17 -7.48 9.87
CA LEU A 680 -16.75 -7.20 9.70
C LEU A 680 -15.94 -8.50 9.80
N VAL A 681 -15.42 -8.97 8.67
CA VAL A 681 -14.61 -10.20 8.65
C VAL A 681 -13.26 -9.99 9.32
N TRP A 682 -12.83 -10.94 10.13
CA TRP A 682 -11.43 -11.11 10.52
C TRP A 682 -10.78 -12.00 9.45
N GLN A 683 -9.90 -11.51 8.58
CA GLN A 683 -9.30 -10.15 8.49
C GLN A 683 -9.10 -9.72 7.01
N LEU A 684 -8.82 -8.45 6.73
CA LEU A 684 -8.58 -7.99 5.35
C LEU A 684 -7.27 -8.55 4.77
N ASN A 685 -6.20 -8.38 5.54
CA ASN A 685 -4.82 -8.32 5.08
C ASN A 685 -3.87 -9.07 6.03
N ASP A 686 -2.58 -9.16 5.67
CA ASP A 686 -1.53 -9.74 6.52
C ASP A 686 -0.36 -8.77 6.73
N CYS A 687 0.36 -8.92 7.86
CA CYS A 687 1.58 -8.16 8.18
C CYS A 687 2.88 -8.82 7.69
N TRP A 688 2.80 -10.03 7.13
CA TRP A 688 3.91 -10.83 6.58
C TRP A 688 3.35 -12.02 5.78
N PRO A 689 4.14 -12.71 4.94
CA PRO A 689 3.69 -13.93 4.25
C PRO A 689 3.32 -15.03 5.26
N VAL A 690 2.05 -15.43 5.30
CA VAL A 690 1.49 -16.26 6.39
C VAL A 690 0.22 -17.00 5.95
N THR A 691 -0.10 -18.11 6.59
CA THR A 691 -1.45 -18.71 6.60
C THR A 691 -2.27 -18.08 7.72
N SER A 692 -3.46 -17.58 7.38
CA SER A 692 -4.30 -16.78 8.27
C SER A 692 -5.74 -16.66 7.77
N TRP A 693 -6.59 -16.01 8.56
CA TRP A 693 -7.93 -15.60 8.17
C TRP A 693 -7.99 -14.44 7.17
N SER A 694 -6.87 -13.96 6.62
CA SER A 694 -6.91 -12.87 5.63
C SER A 694 -7.72 -13.27 4.41
N ILE A 695 -8.48 -12.34 3.84
CA ILE A 695 -9.17 -12.53 2.55
C ILE A 695 -8.28 -12.12 1.36
N CYS A 696 -7.15 -11.48 1.62
CA CYS A 696 -6.10 -11.14 0.68
C CYS A 696 -4.73 -11.22 1.38
N ASP A 697 -3.76 -11.90 0.77
CA ASP A 697 -2.45 -12.08 1.40
C ASP A 697 -1.54 -10.85 1.33
N TYR A 698 -0.46 -10.87 2.12
CA TYR A 698 0.55 -9.82 2.27
C TYR A 698 1.03 -9.17 0.95
N TYR A 699 1.06 -9.91 -0.17
CA TYR A 699 1.49 -9.37 -1.46
C TYR A 699 0.36 -8.74 -2.30
N LEU A 700 -0.76 -8.34 -1.66
CA LEU A 700 -1.97 -7.83 -2.32
C LEU A 700 -2.57 -8.85 -3.32
N ARG A 701 -2.56 -10.14 -2.95
CA ARG A 701 -3.13 -11.23 -3.74
C ARG A 701 -4.45 -11.69 -3.12
N PRO A 702 -5.62 -11.38 -3.72
CA PRO A 702 -6.91 -11.74 -3.13
C PRO A 702 -7.15 -13.25 -3.17
N LYS A 703 -7.52 -13.83 -2.02
CA LYS A 703 -7.94 -15.23 -1.91
C LYS A 703 -9.36 -15.39 -2.48
N LEU A 704 -9.81 -16.62 -2.72
CA LEU A 704 -11.19 -16.90 -3.18
C LEU A 704 -12.28 -16.23 -2.30
N ALA A 705 -12.00 -16.03 -1.00
CA ALA A 705 -12.87 -15.35 -0.06
C ALA A 705 -13.20 -13.91 -0.44
N TYR A 706 -12.23 -13.14 -0.95
CA TYR A 706 -12.46 -11.77 -1.41
C TYR A 706 -13.52 -11.72 -2.51
N TYR A 707 -13.44 -12.62 -3.48
CA TYR A 707 -14.40 -12.69 -4.59
C TYR A 707 -15.78 -13.19 -4.15
N ALA A 708 -15.86 -14.03 -3.10
CA ALA A 708 -17.13 -14.38 -2.49
C ALA A 708 -17.79 -13.17 -1.80
N ILE A 709 -17.05 -12.48 -0.92
CA ILE A 709 -17.53 -11.27 -0.23
C ILE A 709 -17.92 -10.18 -1.22
N LYS A 710 -17.14 -9.96 -2.29
CA LYS A 710 -17.46 -9.00 -3.35
C LYS A 710 -18.83 -9.25 -4.01
N ARG A 711 -19.20 -10.53 -4.21
CA ARG A 711 -20.52 -10.91 -4.76
C ARG A 711 -21.63 -10.74 -3.73
N GLU A 712 -21.38 -11.07 -2.46
CA GLU A 712 -22.37 -10.87 -1.40
C GLU A 712 -22.60 -9.40 -1.04
N MET A 713 -21.59 -8.55 -1.17
CA MET A 713 -21.70 -7.10 -0.88
C MET A 713 -22.13 -6.27 -2.09
N ALA A 714 -22.43 -6.88 -3.24
CA ALA A 714 -22.94 -6.17 -4.41
C ALA A 714 -24.27 -5.45 -4.11
N ALA A 715 -24.41 -4.23 -4.63
CA ALA A 715 -25.53 -3.33 -4.35
C ALA A 715 -26.90 -3.94 -4.66
N LEU A 716 -26.98 -4.75 -5.73
CA LEU A 716 -28.03 -5.76 -5.91
C LEU A 716 -27.38 -7.14 -5.76
N SER A 717 -27.92 -7.97 -4.87
CA SER A 717 -27.49 -9.36 -4.69
C SER A 717 -28.70 -10.26 -4.42
N VAL A 718 -28.53 -11.58 -4.60
CA VAL A 718 -29.58 -12.59 -4.42
C VAL A 718 -29.04 -13.74 -3.58
N GLY A 719 -29.89 -14.39 -2.81
CA GLY A 719 -29.54 -15.51 -1.95
C GLY A 719 -30.61 -16.60 -1.97
N ALA A 720 -30.18 -17.85 -1.82
CA ALA A 720 -31.06 -18.97 -1.59
C ALA A 720 -30.53 -19.85 -0.45
N PHE A 721 -31.42 -20.46 0.34
CA PHE A 721 -31.06 -21.26 1.51
C PHE A 721 -32.02 -22.44 1.70
N ARG A 722 -31.46 -23.63 1.95
CA ARG A 722 -32.21 -24.84 2.31
C ARG A 722 -32.48 -24.84 3.80
N LYS A 723 -33.72 -25.08 4.19
CA LYS A 723 -34.08 -25.15 5.61
C LYS A 723 -33.78 -26.55 6.16
N GLU A 724 -32.83 -26.61 7.10
CA GLU A 724 -32.43 -27.83 7.79
C GLU A 724 -33.65 -28.55 8.41
N GLY A 725 -33.74 -29.87 8.19
CA GLY A 725 -34.85 -30.72 8.66
C GLY A 725 -35.95 -31.02 7.62
N GLU A 726 -36.11 -30.23 6.55
CA GLU A 726 -37.16 -30.43 5.53
C GLU A 726 -36.62 -31.14 4.26
N GLN A 727 -35.95 -32.29 4.46
CA GLN A 727 -35.40 -33.19 3.42
C GLN A 727 -34.56 -32.51 2.32
N ASN A 728 -33.88 -31.40 2.60
CA ASN A 728 -33.17 -30.55 1.62
C ASN A 728 -34.04 -29.98 0.47
N ARG A 729 -35.37 -30.20 0.51
CA ARG A 729 -36.29 -29.85 -0.58
C ARG A 729 -36.74 -28.41 -0.57
N LYS A 730 -36.93 -27.80 0.60
CA LYS A 730 -37.47 -26.43 0.69
C LYS A 730 -36.36 -25.39 0.62
N VAL A 731 -36.43 -24.58 -0.42
CA VAL A 731 -35.50 -23.47 -0.69
C VAL A 731 -36.23 -22.14 -0.54
N GLN A 732 -35.71 -21.30 0.35
CA GLN A 732 -36.11 -19.90 0.48
C GLN A 732 -35.21 -19.03 -0.40
N VAL A 733 -35.79 -18.13 -1.19
CA VAL A 733 -35.10 -17.22 -2.12
C VAL A 733 -35.45 -15.78 -1.77
N TRP A 734 -34.42 -14.95 -1.61
CA TRP A 734 -34.54 -13.52 -1.33
C TRP A 734 -33.54 -12.71 -2.13
N ALA A 735 -33.81 -11.42 -2.31
CA ALA A 735 -32.87 -10.46 -2.87
C ALA A 735 -32.52 -9.39 -1.83
N CYS A 736 -31.35 -8.79 -1.96
CA CYS A 736 -30.88 -7.68 -1.15
C CYS A 736 -30.59 -6.50 -2.08
N ASN A 737 -31.28 -5.38 -1.84
CA ASN A 737 -30.97 -4.10 -2.45
C ASN A 737 -30.35 -3.19 -1.39
N LEU A 738 -29.06 -2.89 -1.50
CA LEU A 738 -28.32 -1.97 -0.64
C LEU A 738 -28.21 -0.56 -1.25
N ALA A 739 -28.74 -0.35 -2.46
CA ALA A 739 -28.82 0.98 -3.06
C ALA A 739 -29.91 1.84 -2.39
N LEU A 740 -29.81 3.15 -2.60
CA LEU A 740 -30.74 4.15 -2.07
C LEU A 740 -32.01 4.32 -2.92
N GLU A 741 -32.06 3.63 -4.06
CA GLU A 741 -33.19 3.63 -4.99
C GLU A 741 -33.83 2.24 -5.06
N ARG A 742 -35.14 2.22 -5.33
CA ARG A 742 -35.86 0.99 -5.65
C ARG A 742 -35.36 0.42 -6.98
N ALA A 743 -35.22 -0.90 -7.05
CA ALA A 743 -34.96 -1.62 -8.31
C ALA A 743 -36.19 -2.43 -8.72
N GLU A 744 -36.44 -2.54 -10.02
CA GLU A 744 -37.40 -3.49 -10.59
C GLU A 744 -36.61 -4.57 -11.32
N VAL A 745 -36.87 -5.84 -10.99
CA VAL A 745 -36.10 -6.99 -11.49
C VAL A 745 -37.01 -8.16 -11.85
N ASP A 746 -36.57 -8.96 -12.82
CA ASP A 746 -37.16 -10.26 -13.11
C ASP A 746 -36.37 -11.35 -12.37
N LEU A 747 -37.07 -12.25 -11.69
CA LEU A 747 -36.52 -13.43 -11.05
C LEU A 747 -36.61 -14.64 -11.98
N GLU A 748 -35.51 -15.37 -12.15
CA GLU A 748 -35.49 -16.71 -12.74
C GLU A 748 -34.88 -17.72 -11.74
N VAL A 749 -35.56 -18.85 -11.52
CA VAL A 749 -35.07 -19.97 -10.71
C VAL A 749 -35.11 -21.26 -11.53
N LYS A 750 -34.00 -22.02 -11.52
CA LYS A 750 -33.85 -23.32 -12.19
C LYS A 750 -33.39 -24.39 -11.21
N GLY A 751 -33.94 -25.60 -11.32
CA GLY A 751 -33.36 -26.81 -10.74
C GLY A 751 -32.52 -27.53 -11.77
N ILE A 752 -31.26 -27.85 -11.46
CA ILE A 752 -30.30 -28.47 -12.38
C ILE A 752 -29.70 -29.70 -11.69
N HIS A 753 -29.68 -30.86 -12.35
CA HIS A 753 -29.02 -32.05 -11.78
C HIS A 753 -27.48 -31.90 -11.82
N VAL A 754 -26.81 -32.15 -10.68
CA VAL A 754 -25.36 -31.99 -10.53
C VAL A 754 -24.57 -32.77 -11.58
N GLU A 755 -24.91 -34.05 -11.80
CA GLU A 755 -24.10 -34.94 -12.65
C GLU A 755 -24.40 -34.81 -14.14
N THR A 756 -25.61 -34.38 -14.52
CA THR A 756 -26.09 -34.49 -15.92
C THR A 756 -26.41 -33.15 -16.56
N GLY A 757 -26.38 -32.05 -15.80
CA GLY A 757 -26.74 -30.71 -16.27
C GLY A 757 -28.22 -30.52 -16.65
N ALA A 758 -29.05 -31.56 -16.53
CA ALA A 758 -30.44 -31.53 -16.94
C ALA A 758 -31.29 -30.60 -16.06
N GLU A 759 -32.20 -29.81 -16.66
CA GLU A 759 -33.20 -29.05 -15.92
C GLU A 759 -34.25 -30.01 -15.32
N LEU A 760 -34.26 -30.14 -13.98
CA LEU A 760 -35.10 -31.10 -13.26
C LEU A 760 -36.54 -30.64 -13.07
N PHE A 761 -36.76 -29.32 -12.98
CA PHE A 761 -38.09 -28.73 -12.93
C PHE A 761 -38.18 -27.51 -13.85
N LYS A 762 -39.40 -27.23 -14.34
CA LYS A 762 -39.67 -26.11 -15.26
C LYS A 762 -39.23 -24.77 -14.63
N PRO A 763 -38.37 -23.97 -15.28
CA PRO A 763 -37.89 -22.71 -14.71
C PRO A 763 -39.00 -21.77 -14.24
N VAL A 764 -38.95 -21.41 -12.96
CA VAL A 764 -39.87 -20.43 -12.36
C VAL A 764 -39.40 -19.04 -12.77
N ARG A 765 -40.28 -18.25 -13.38
CA ARG A 765 -40.00 -16.88 -13.80
C ARG A 765 -41.08 -15.94 -13.27
N ILE A 766 -40.66 -14.88 -12.58
CA ILE A 766 -41.53 -13.85 -12.01
C ILE A 766 -40.99 -12.50 -12.46
N GLY A 767 -41.75 -11.78 -13.28
CA GLY A 767 -41.35 -10.47 -13.79
C GLY A 767 -41.74 -9.31 -12.89
N SER A 768 -41.12 -8.14 -13.09
CA SER A 768 -41.46 -6.88 -12.41
C SER A 768 -41.50 -6.95 -10.87
N MET A 769 -40.57 -7.68 -10.25
CA MET A 769 -40.42 -7.71 -8.80
C MET A 769 -39.76 -6.43 -8.28
N VAL A 770 -40.44 -5.69 -7.41
CA VAL A 770 -39.92 -4.43 -6.85
C VAL A 770 -39.09 -4.68 -5.59
N LEU A 771 -37.78 -4.51 -5.71
CA LEU A 771 -36.83 -4.51 -4.59
C LEU A 771 -36.77 -3.10 -3.98
N ARG A 772 -37.32 -2.95 -2.78
CA ARG A 772 -37.24 -1.68 -2.04
C ARG A 772 -35.80 -1.31 -1.71
N GLU A 773 -35.54 -0.02 -1.65
CA GLU A 773 -34.25 0.55 -1.27
C GLU A 773 -33.77 0.07 0.12
N ASN A 774 -32.46 -0.13 0.22
CA ASN A 774 -31.70 -0.39 1.44
C ASN A 774 -32.29 -1.47 2.37
N ARG A 775 -32.69 -2.63 1.81
CA ARG A 775 -33.18 -3.81 2.56
C ARG A 775 -33.19 -5.11 1.74
N PRO A 776 -33.21 -6.28 2.40
CA PRO A 776 -33.68 -7.53 1.84
C PRO A 776 -35.18 -7.52 1.50
N THR A 777 -35.56 -8.28 0.48
CA THR A 777 -36.93 -8.62 0.12
C THR A 777 -37.00 -10.13 -0.11
N GLU A 778 -37.81 -10.83 0.68
CA GLU A 778 -38.14 -12.25 0.46
C GLU A 778 -38.96 -12.37 -0.83
N LEU A 779 -38.56 -13.24 -1.76
CA LEU A 779 -39.15 -13.33 -3.10
C LEU A 779 -40.02 -14.57 -3.29
N LEU A 780 -39.50 -15.73 -2.87
CA LEU A 780 -40.13 -17.03 -3.11
C LEU A 780 -39.70 -18.04 -2.04
N ALA A 781 -40.61 -18.94 -1.68
CA ALA A 781 -40.26 -20.22 -1.07
C ALA A 781 -40.80 -21.32 -1.99
N LEU A 782 -39.94 -22.26 -2.38
CA LEU A 782 -40.30 -23.37 -3.27
C LEU A 782 -39.91 -24.72 -2.63
N ASP A 783 -40.62 -25.77 -3.02
CA ASP A 783 -40.24 -27.16 -2.80
C ASP A 783 -39.55 -27.67 -4.07
N ILE A 784 -38.55 -28.54 -3.96
CA ILE A 784 -37.85 -29.13 -5.10
C ILE A 784 -38.71 -30.27 -5.64
N GLU A 785 -39.53 -29.97 -6.66
CA GLU A 785 -40.42 -30.89 -7.35
C GLU A 785 -39.65 -31.84 -8.29
N VAL A 786 -38.99 -32.84 -7.69
CA VAL A 786 -38.32 -33.95 -8.39
C VAL A 786 -39.15 -35.24 -8.36
N GLN A 787 -38.85 -36.16 -9.29
CA GLN A 787 -39.56 -37.44 -9.40
C GLN A 787 -39.11 -38.44 -8.34
N GLU A 788 -37.79 -38.56 -8.11
CA GLU A 788 -37.24 -39.44 -7.08
C GLU A 788 -36.74 -38.66 -5.86
N SER A 789 -36.70 -39.31 -4.69
CA SER A 789 -36.27 -38.64 -3.45
C SER A 789 -34.79 -38.33 -3.38
N GLU A 790 -33.98 -39.02 -4.19
CA GLU A 790 -32.52 -38.89 -4.20
C GLU A 790 -32.09 -37.69 -5.08
N ASP A 791 -32.78 -37.45 -6.20
CA ASP A 791 -32.63 -36.26 -7.06
C ASP A 791 -32.59 -34.94 -6.28
N ALA A 792 -33.38 -34.81 -5.20
CA ALA A 792 -33.44 -33.59 -4.40
C ALA A 792 -32.10 -33.23 -3.72
N ASN A 793 -31.29 -34.25 -3.41
CA ASN A 793 -29.93 -34.11 -2.87
C ASN A 793 -28.88 -33.95 -3.99
N SER A 794 -29.26 -34.20 -5.25
CA SER A 794 -28.44 -33.96 -6.45
C SER A 794 -28.95 -32.75 -7.28
N THR A 795 -29.89 -31.97 -6.75
CA THR A 795 -30.45 -30.78 -7.41
C THR A 795 -29.69 -29.53 -6.99
N ILE A 796 -28.99 -28.87 -7.90
CA ILE A 796 -28.54 -27.49 -7.76
C ILE A 796 -29.76 -26.56 -7.96
N VAL A 797 -29.95 -25.56 -7.09
CA VAL A 797 -30.92 -24.48 -7.34
C VAL A 797 -30.19 -23.22 -7.76
N ALA A 798 -30.26 -22.91 -9.06
CA ALA A 798 -29.67 -21.72 -9.65
C ALA A 798 -30.69 -20.58 -9.68
N VAL A 799 -30.32 -19.43 -9.11
CA VAL A 799 -31.17 -18.23 -9.00
C VAL A 799 -30.49 -17.07 -9.73
N TYR A 800 -31.26 -16.37 -10.55
CA TYR A 800 -30.83 -15.19 -11.29
C TYR A 800 -31.80 -14.03 -11.07
N LEU A 801 -31.25 -12.83 -10.88
CA LEU A 801 -31.99 -11.58 -11.05
C LEU A 801 -31.58 -10.94 -12.36
N GLN A 802 -32.56 -10.44 -13.11
CA GLN A 802 -32.36 -9.75 -14.37
C GLN A 802 -33.00 -8.35 -14.30
N GLN A 803 -32.39 -7.37 -14.97
CA GLN A 803 -32.92 -6.01 -15.12
C GLN A 803 -32.57 -5.56 -16.55
N ASP A 804 -33.53 -4.99 -17.27
CA ASP A 804 -33.37 -4.56 -18.67
C ASP A 804 -32.79 -5.65 -19.59
N GLY A 805 -33.19 -6.91 -19.37
CA GLY A 805 -32.70 -8.09 -20.08
C GLY A 805 -31.26 -8.53 -19.73
N LYS A 806 -30.62 -7.92 -18.73
CA LYS A 806 -29.26 -8.24 -18.27
C LYS A 806 -29.29 -8.88 -16.89
N ARG A 807 -28.51 -9.95 -16.70
CA ARG A 807 -28.36 -10.63 -15.40
C ARG A 807 -27.55 -9.74 -14.43
N VAL A 808 -28.21 -9.14 -13.45
CA VAL A 808 -27.60 -8.24 -12.45
C VAL A 808 -27.08 -8.96 -11.21
N ALA A 809 -27.66 -10.12 -10.86
CA ALA A 809 -27.17 -10.98 -9.78
C ALA A 809 -27.36 -12.47 -10.11
N ARG A 810 -26.50 -13.33 -9.53
CA ARG A 810 -26.69 -14.78 -9.50
C ARG A 810 -26.33 -15.37 -8.15
N HIS A 811 -27.04 -16.40 -7.72
CA HIS A 811 -26.65 -17.26 -6.62
C HIS A 811 -26.95 -18.72 -6.98
N ILE A 812 -26.04 -19.62 -6.63
CA ILE A 812 -26.14 -21.05 -6.93
C ILE A 812 -26.16 -21.77 -5.59
N ASN A 813 -27.31 -22.34 -5.21
CA ASN A 813 -27.45 -23.11 -3.99
C ASN A 813 -27.28 -24.60 -4.27
N TRP A 814 -26.04 -25.06 -4.11
CA TRP A 814 -25.67 -26.46 -4.10
C TRP A 814 -26.31 -27.20 -2.91
N PRO A 815 -26.52 -28.52 -3.01
CA PRO A 815 -26.73 -29.39 -1.85
C PRO A 815 -25.44 -29.47 -1.01
N GLU A 816 -25.57 -29.52 0.32
CA GLU A 816 -24.43 -29.57 1.24
C GLU A 816 -24.49 -30.81 2.16
N PRO A 817 -23.33 -31.33 2.61
CA PRO A 817 -21.96 -30.90 2.26
C PRO A 817 -21.51 -31.39 0.88
N LEU A 818 -20.74 -30.55 0.19
CA LEU A 818 -20.27 -30.74 -1.19
C LEU A 818 -19.52 -32.07 -1.41
N LYS A 819 -18.89 -32.63 -0.37
CA LYS A 819 -18.17 -33.92 -0.45
C LYS A 819 -19.01 -35.11 -0.89
N TYR A 820 -20.34 -35.04 -0.79
CA TYR A 820 -21.25 -36.08 -1.28
C TYR A 820 -21.66 -35.89 -2.75
N LEU A 821 -21.23 -34.80 -3.41
CA LEU A 821 -21.54 -34.54 -4.81
C LEU A 821 -20.52 -35.20 -5.75
N HIS A 822 -21.03 -35.82 -6.81
CA HIS A 822 -20.24 -36.36 -7.92
C HIS A 822 -20.11 -35.32 -9.03
N LEU A 823 -19.33 -34.26 -8.78
CA LEU A 823 -19.01 -33.26 -9.80
C LEU A 823 -18.29 -33.95 -10.98
N GLN A 824 -18.78 -33.72 -12.19
CA GLN A 824 -18.15 -34.21 -13.41
C GLN A 824 -16.91 -33.35 -13.77
N GLN A 825 -16.06 -33.88 -14.65
CA GLN A 825 -14.92 -33.15 -15.20
C GLN A 825 -15.26 -32.66 -16.61
N PRO A 826 -15.36 -31.33 -16.84
CA PRO A 826 -15.75 -30.80 -18.15
C PRO A 826 -14.83 -31.30 -19.24
N LYS A 827 -15.42 -31.92 -20.25
CA LYS A 827 -14.72 -32.42 -21.44
C LYS A 827 -14.17 -31.26 -22.25
N ASP A 828 -15.01 -30.23 -22.44
CA ASP A 828 -14.69 -29.00 -23.16
C ASP A 828 -15.01 -27.79 -22.28
N LEU A 829 -13.97 -27.20 -21.68
CA LEU A 829 -14.02 -25.86 -21.05
C LEU A 829 -13.36 -24.85 -21.98
N CYS A 830 -14.17 -23.98 -22.58
CA CYS A 830 -13.67 -22.83 -23.33
C CYS A 830 -13.55 -21.61 -22.41
N VAL A 831 -12.38 -20.97 -22.39
CA VAL A 831 -12.15 -19.70 -21.70
C VAL A 831 -11.63 -18.70 -22.72
N THR A 832 -12.44 -17.69 -23.04
CA THR A 832 -12.06 -16.59 -23.93
C THR A 832 -11.50 -15.45 -23.10
N LEU A 833 -10.23 -15.11 -23.30
CA LEU A 833 -9.58 -13.97 -22.64
C LEU A 833 -9.77 -12.67 -23.44
N SER A 834 -9.68 -11.54 -22.75
CA SER A 834 -9.67 -10.21 -23.37
C SER A 834 -8.46 -10.01 -24.27
N ALA A 835 -8.56 -9.08 -25.23
CA ALA A 835 -7.48 -8.76 -26.16
C ALA A 835 -6.20 -8.19 -25.49
N ASP A 836 -6.26 -7.85 -24.20
CA ASP A 836 -5.12 -7.45 -23.37
C ASP A 836 -4.69 -8.52 -22.35
N TYR A 837 -5.33 -9.70 -22.38
CA TYR A 837 -5.14 -10.87 -21.53
C TYR A 837 -5.26 -10.61 -20.01
N LYS A 838 -6.00 -9.57 -19.58
CA LYS A 838 -6.19 -9.23 -18.15
C LYS A 838 -7.52 -9.69 -17.55
N SER A 839 -8.46 -10.19 -18.34
CA SER A 839 -9.77 -10.65 -17.88
C SER A 839 -10.32 -11.75 -18.76
N VAL A 840 -11.04 -12.71 -18.16
CA VAL A 840 -11.96 -13.58 -18.88
C VAL A 840 -13.10 -12.73 -19.45
N VAL A 841 -13.38 -12.90 -20.74
CA VAL A 841 -14.50 -12.29 -21.48
C VAL A 841 -15.66 -13.29 -21.60
N ASP A 842 -15.36 -14.58 -21.78
CA ASP A 842 -16.37 -15.64 -21.85
C ASP A 842 -15.85 -16.97 -21.25
N GLU A 843 -16.77 -17.78 -20.73
CA GLU A 843 -16.49 -19.05 -20.06
C GLU A 843 -17.63 -20.05 -20.32
N GLU A 844 -17.39 -21.03 -21.20
CA GLU A 844 -18.37 -22.03 -21.62
C GLU A 844 -17.98 -23.45 -21.16
N SER A 845 -18.94 -24.19 -20.61
CA SER A 845 -18.83 -25.56 -20.13
C SER A 845 -20.14 -26.30 -20.36
N GLU A 846 -20.09 -27.55 -20.85
CA GLU A 846 -21.28 -28.41 -20.97
C GLU A 846 -21.82 -28.86 -19.60
N GLU A 847 -20.94 -28.94 -18.59
CA GLU A 847 -21.23 -29.53 -17.28
C GLU A 847 -21.24 -28.48 -16.14
N PRO A 848 -22.06 -28.63 -15.08
CA PRO A 848 -22.12 -27.68 -13.98
C PRO A 848 -20.82 -27.64 -13.17
N MET A 849 -20.10 -26.51 -13.20
CA MET A 849 -18.87 -26.31 -12.42
C MET A 849 -19.06 -25.44 -11.18
N GLU A 850 -18.33 -25.80 -10.12
CA GLU A 850 -18.23 -25.00 -8.90
C GLU A 850 -16.92 -24.18 -8.85
N ARG A 851 -17.07 -22.85 -8.84
CA ARG A 851 -16.03 -21.87 -8.44
C ARG A 851 -14.67 -22.01 -9.16
N VAL A 852 -14.70 -22.14 -10.49
CA VAL A 852 -13.50 -22.11 -11.35
C VAL A 852 -12.54 -20.97 -10.99
N ALA A 853 -11.25 -21.30 -10.98
CA ALA A 853 -10.16 -20.35 -10.78
C ALA A 853 -9.04 -20.68 -11.77
N GLU A 854 -8.38 -19.65 -12.34
CA GLU A 854 -7.18 -19.82 -13.16
C GLU A 854 -5.94 -19.39 -12.37
N PRO A 855 -5.14 -20.33 -11.82
CA PRO A 855 -3.78 -20.03 -11.40
C PRO A 855 -2.95 -19.70 -12.63
N GLY A 856 -2.51 -18.45 -12.76
CA GLY A 856 -1.63 -18.06 -13.86
C GLY A 856 -0.42 -19.00 -13.96
N ASP A 857 -0.19 -19.51 -15.17
CA ASP A 857 0.80 -20.53 -15.58
C ASP A 857 0.38 -22.01 -15.49
N GLN A 858 -0.70 -22.40 -14.78
CA GLN A 858 -1.23 -23.79 -14.80
C GLN A 858 -2.76 -23.86 -14.64
N LYS A 859 -3.47 -24.46 -15.62
CA LYS A 859 -4.91 -24.76 -15.50
C LYS A 859 -5.15 -25.76 -14.35
N ILE A 860 -5.78 -25.30 -13.27
CA ILE A 860 -6.34 -26.17 -12.22
C ILE A 860 -7.86 -26.02 -12.25
N ILE A 861 -8.47 -26.75 -13.18
CA ILE A 861 -9.91 -26.97 -13.20
C ILE A 861 -10.19 -27.97 -12.08
N ALA A 862 -10.68 -27.47 -10.94
CA ALA A 862 -11.02 -28.29 -9.78
C ALA A 862 -12.35 -29.03 -9.98
N ALA A 863 -12.42 -29.88 -11.00
CA ALA A 863 -13.39 -30.98 -11.02
C ALA A 863 -13.11 -31.86 -9.80
N MET A 864 -14.08 -32.03 -8.91
CA MET A 864 -13.87 -32.73 -7.63
C MET A 864 -13.95 -34.26 -7.76
N ASP A 865 -13.32 -34.83 -8.79
CA ASP A 865 -12.98 -36.25 -8.84
C ASP A 865 -11.79 -36.54 -9.77
N LYS A 866 -10.97 -37.52 -9.35
CA LYS A 866 -9.85 -38.16 -10.07
C LYS A 866 -8.78 -37.17 -10.63
N HIS A 867 -7.59 -37.11 -10.05
CA HIS A 867 -6.79 -38.28 -9.67
C HIS A 867 -5.88 -38.10 -8.46
#